data_AF-A0A8H4Z324-F1
#
_entry.id   AF-A0A8H4Z324-F1
#
_cell.length_a   1.000
_cell.length_b   1.000
_cell.length_c   1.000
_cell.angle_alpha   90.00
_cell.angle_beta   90.00
_cell.angle_gamma   90.00
#
_symmetry.space_group_name_H-M   'P 1'
#
loop_
_entity.id
_entity.type
_entity.pdbx_description
1 polymer ?
#
loop_
_entity_poly.entity_id
_entity_poly.type
_entity_poly.pdbx_seq_one_letter_code
_entity_poly.pdbx_strand_id
1 'polypeptide(L)'
;MSFPVVNGVEVAVPPPSGYRVDFENPLTDASMVRNAYWIFGMEFAIATAFLGQRMYTNAVILRKFLIDDYLILFAWVLSIAAQSCLLNAYSRKLLGVHAWEMPIDSNTEANLLVMCTTLTYIPTTILSKLTLCFFYYRLSPSLWYQYSVYFTGFLCSASLIGIWFSVLFACKPIAAGWDVRMSVGATCINRPPIYITQAAFGCITDVMLLVLPIPTVIGLQMSTRQKLGLVGLFAIGSITLITSIVRLVLLLPSLSNPDQSWSLAEGCLWVIIEANLLIMCGSLPTLRVFLKNVAPRVLGDKSTRKGSEEQSGSANFGLHTFGGSNGPRRKFDTLVELEHDTHFNRVSLRPEGMGKTDVNIYSGRSDESLENNPTGDNDSEDGILQTRTTTVQYTNIHSINMSITRIEIDPEGDTLVIVPVKSTSTQSEAPNSPDEKHFLCSKKHLTLASRRAARLFSSQFKEASVESDGLYHWKFEAIFNHEAFSLVLKIIHGKTRGIPRTMKLDLLADIATIVDDLQCHEAVAYFSESWLLCWPSARKKARGKELAQLILSSFVFEHASLFENYTKLAIRHSDDVPSTFGLPIRVDVSSQIENTRTQIFEHLLDGLDKLYDWILDGSAGCNPACQALRLGSLSQARKKLGLYPRPSSPFPKLSLDSLLESLATVQSPAYFGLPNQGPVAMYSSKWNIETSSTVVVPGDFFGGQSKSTQPGTSNASVSSPQPSGLFGPSAFSQPINSPSTRQLGAPPQPTVGLFGSSTASQSPASGGLFGNANSKVGINTSAAENQEQPAIIVKHNCRLKDLIEPLVVAAENEITGLKLADFPRP
;
A
#
# COMPACT_ATOMS: atom_id res chain seq x y z
N MET A 1 -2.40 43.19 -40.77
CA MET A 1 -3.87 42.97 -40.67
C MET A 1 -4.41 44.02 -39.71
N SER A 2 -5.62 44.51 -39.94
CA SER A 2 -6.36 45.32 -38.97
C SER A 2 -7.05 44.42 -37.94
N PHE A 3 -7.28 44.92 -36.74
CA PHE A 3 -8.20 44.28 -35.79
C PHE A 3 -9.66 44.39 -36.31
N PRO A 4 -10.56 43.47 -35.92
CA PRO A 4 -11.97 43.62 -36.20
C PRO A 4 -12.53 44.86 -35.48
N VAL A 5 -13.33 45.66 -36.20
CA VAL A 5 -13.99 46.86 -35.68
C VAL A 5 -15.48 46.59 -35.56
N VAL A 6 -16.04 46.80 -34.36
CA VAL A 6 -17.46 46.61 -34.05
C VAL A 6 -17.99 47.93 -33.51
N ASN A 7 -19.06 48.46 -34.09
CA ASN A 7 -19.67 49.76 -33.72
C ASN A 7 -18.67 50.94 -33.64
N GLY A 8 -17.54 50.87 -34.36
CA GLY A 8 -16.47 51.89 -34.34
C GLY A 8 -15.34 51.64 -33.32
N VAL A 9 -15.42 50.57 -32.52
CA VAL A 9 -14.41 50.18 -31.52
C VAL A 9 -13.58 48.99 -32.03
N GLU A 10 -12.26 49.03 -31.84
CA GLU A 10 -11.38 47.88 -32.09
C GLU A 10 -11.54 46.83 -30.98
N VAL A 11 -11.78 45.57 -31.35
CA VAL A 11 -11.90 44.44 -30.41
C VAL A 11 -10.89 43.33 -30.74
N ALA A 12 -10.54 42.51 -29.76
CA ALA A 12 -9.53 41.46 -29.93
C ALA A 12 -10.07 40.20 -30.64
N VAL A 13 -11.36 39.92 -30.51
CA VAL A 13 -12.05 38.75 -31.08
C VAL A 13 -13.35 39.22 -31.74
N PRO A 14 -13.69 38.78 -32.97
CA PRO A 14 -14.97 39.16 -33.59
C PRO A 14 -16.16 38.45 -32.91
N PRO A 15 -17.33 39.11 -32.81
CA PRO A 15 -18.52 38.52 -32.18
C PRO A 15 -19.14 37.39 -33.01
N PRO A 16 -19.85 36.43 -32.39
CA PRO A 16 -20.59 35.38 -33.09
C PRO A 16 -21.68 35.93 -34.03
N SER A 17 -21.97 35.19 -35.11
CA SER A 17 -22.98 35.58 -36.10
C SER A 17 -24.39 35.72 -35.48
N GLY A 18 -24.92 36.94 -35.50
CA GLY A 18 -26.22 37.31 -34.92
C GLY A 18 -26.15 37.92 -33.52
N TYR A 19 -24.98 37.94 -32.88
CA TYR A 19 -24.77 38.59 -31.59
C TYR A 19 -24.76 40.12 -31.73
N ARG A 20 -25.36 40.84 -30.77
CA ARG A 20 -25.32 42.31 -30.69
C ARG A 20 -24.42 42.71 -29.52
N VAL A 21 -23.31 43.37 -29.82
CA VAL A 21 -22.35 43.87 -28.81
C VAL A 21 -22.85 45.18 -28.23
N ASP A 22 -22.86 45.26 -26.90
CA ASP A 22 -23.06 46.48 -26.11
C ASP A 22 -21.79 46.79 -25.29
N PHE A 23 -21.18 47.95 -25.51
CA PHE A 23 -19.98 48.39 -24.79
C PHE A 23 -20.28 49.22 -23.54
N GLU A 24 -21.48 49.77 -23.40
CA GLU A 24 -21.88 50.53 -22.20
C GLU A 24 -22.36 49.57 -21.10
N ASN A 25 -23.09 48.52 -21.48
CA ASN A 25 -23.54 47.46 -20.59
C ASN A 25 -23.23 46.05 -21.14
N PRO A 26 -21.94 45.64 -21.17
CA PRO A 26 -21.55 44.31 -21.63
C PRO A 26 -22.14 43.19 -20.76
N LEU A 27 -22.37 42.03 -21.37
CA LEU A 27 -22.92 40.86 -20.71
C LEU A 27 -21.95 40.38 -19.62
N THR A 28 -22.46 40.36 -18.39
CA THR A 28 -21.71 39.97 -17.19
C THR A 28 -22.49 38.92 -16.43
N ASP A 29 -21.83 37.84 -15.99
CA ASP A 29 -22.43 36.95 -15.01
C ASP A 29 -22.43 37.62 -13.62
N ALA A 30 -23.53 38.32 -13.35
CA ALA A 30 -23.81 38.97 -12.07
C ALA A 30 -24.07 37.98 -10.90
N SER A 31 -24.01 36.66 -11.14
CA SER A 31 -23.87 35.64 -10.10
C SER A 31 -22.38 35.35 -9.84
N MET A 32 -21.57 35.08 -10.87
CA MET A 32 -20.12 34.82 -10.72
C MET A 32 -19.38 36.00 -10.09
N VAL A 33 -19.60 37.23 -10.55
CA VAL A 33 -18.94 38.44 -9.98
C VAL A 33 -19.30 38.63 -8.50
N ARG A 34 -20.55 38.33 -8.12
CA ARG A 34 -21.03 38.40 -6.73
C ARG A 34 -20.40 37.30 -5.87
N ASN A 35 -20.31 36.09 -6.40
CA ASN A 35 -19.69 34.95 -5.75
C ASN A 35 -18.19 35.21 -5.53
N ALA A 36 -17.50 35.82 -6.50
CA ALA A 36 -16.10 36.21 -6.38
C ALA A 36 -15.84 37.10 -5.15
N TYR A 37 -16.62 38.16 -4.96
CA TYR A 37 -16.48 39.04 -3.78
C TYR A 37 -16.73 38.31 -2.45
N TRP A 38 -17.75 37.44 -2.39
CA TRP A 38 -18.04 36.65 -1.18
C TRP A 38 -16.95 35.62 -0.88
N ILE A 39 -16.48 34.89 -1.88
CA ILE A 39 -15.40 33.89 -1.74
C ILE A 39 -14.12 34.59 -1.28
N PHE A 40 -13.66 35.62 -2.00
CA PHE A 40 -12.44 36.34 -1.65
C PHE A 40 -12.52 36.95 -0.25
N GLY A 41 -13.64 37.58 0.12
CA GLY A 41 -13.83 38.17 1.45
C GLY A 41 -13.83 37.14 2.58
N MET A 42 -14.56 36.03 2.43
CA MET A 42 -14.66 34.99 3.47
C MET A 42 -13.36 34.18 3.59
N GLU A 43 -12.79 33.74 2.48
CA GLU A 43 -11.56 32.94 2.51
C GLU A 43 -10.36 33.74 2.98
N PHE A 44 -10.22 35.01 2.57
CA PHE A 44 -9.15 35.87 3.07
C PHE A 44 -9.24 36.03 4.58
N ALA A 45 -10.44 36.23 5.13
CA ALA A 45 -10.65 36.31 6.57
C ALA A 45 -10.27 35.01 7.29
N ILE A 46 -10.68 33.85 6.76
CA ILE A 46 -10.36 32.53 7.35
C ILE A 46 -8.86 32.23 7.25
N ALA A 47 -8.24 32.37 6.07
CA ALA A 47 -6.81 32.15 5.86
C ALA A 47 -5.96 33.09 6.73
N THR A 48 -6.36 34.35 6.87
CA THR A 48 -5.70 35.32 7.75
C THR A 48 -5.87 34.98 9.23
N ALA A 49 -7.02 34.43 9.65
CA ALA A 49 -7.19 33.93 11.02
C ALA A 49 -6.33 32.69 11.29
N PHE A 50 -6.21 31.77 10.33
CA PHE A 50 -5.35 30.59 10.41
C PHE A 50 -3.86 30.96 10.44
N LEU A 51 -3.42 31.92 9.64
CA LEU A 51 -2.06 32.48 9.73
C LEU A 51 -1.87 33.24 11.05
N GLY A 52 -2.86 34.03 11.46
CA GLY A 52 -2.83 34.81 12.70
C GLY A 52 -2.63 33.96 13.95
N GLN A 53 -3.32 32.82 14.06
CA GLN A 53 -3.08 31.89 15.17
C GLN A 53 -1.69 31.22 15.09
N ARG A 54 -1.15 30.98 13.88
CA ARG A 54 0.22 30.45 13.70
C ARG A 54 1.25 31.47 14.16
N MET A 55 1.12 32.73 13.73
CA MET A 55 1.98 33.83 14.14
C MET A 55 1.89 34.09 15.66
N TYR A 56 0.68 34.13 16.23
CA TYR A 56 0.49 34.27 17.68
C TYR A 56 1.11 33.11 18.47
N THR A 57 0.91 31.88 18.00
CA THR A 57 1.51 30.68 18.63
C THR A 57 3.03 30.76 18.58
N ASN A 58 3.62 31.01 17.42
CA ASN A 58 5.08 30.99 17.26
C ASN A 58 5.77 32.21 17.90
N ALA A 59 5.11 33.37 17.92
CA ALA A 59 5.63 34.60 18.55
C ALA A 59 5.43 34.65 20.08
N VAL A 60 4.23 34.36 20.58
CA VAL A 60 3.83 34.67 21.97
C VAL A 60 3.89 33.44 22.87
N ILE A 61 3.31 32.32 22.42
CA ILE A 61 3.27 31.06 23.18
C ILE A 61 4.65 30.39 23.15
N LEU A 62 5.19 30.22 21.95
CA LEU A 62 6.39 29.42 21.67
C LEU A 62 7.67 30.26 21.55
N ARG A 63 7.56 31.58 21.35
CA ARG A 63 8.66 32.56 21.33
C ARG A 63 9.83 32.20 20.40
N LYS A 64 9.54 31.53 19.28
CA LYS A 64 10.51 30.94 18.36
C LYS A 64 9.97 30.98 16.93
N PHE A 65 10.43 31.98 16.17
CA PHE A 65 10.18 32.04 14.72
C PHE A 65 11.11 31.08 13.97
N LEU A 66 10.54 30.34 13.03
CA LEU A 66 11.23 29.40 12.15
C LEU A 66 11.28 29.93 10.72
N ILE A 67 12.19 29.40 9.88
CA ILE A 67 12.26 29.75 8.44
C ILE A 67 10.87 29.56 7.79
N ASP A 68 10.23 28.45 8.13
CA ASP A 68 8.87 28.03 7.81
C ASP A 68 7.82 29.16 8.03
N ASP A 69 7.99 30.00 9.05
CA ASP A 69 7.08 31.10 9.37
C ASP A 69 7.26 32.30 8.43
N TYR A 70 8.50 32.62 8.07
CA TYR A 70 8.79 33.66 7.08
C TYR A 70 8.32 33.24 5.68
N LEU A 71 8.46 31.96 5.33
CA LEU A 71 8.00 31.41 4.05
C LEU A 71 6.47 31.54 3.89
N ILE A 72 5.69 31.12 4.89
CA ILE A 72 4.22 31.19 4.82
C ILE A 72 3.68 32.62 4.96
N LEU A 73 4.35 33.48 5.73
CA LEU A 73 4.02 34.90 5.80
C LEU A 73 4.25 35.59 4.44
N PHE A 74 5.37 35.31 3.77
CA PHE A 74 5.65 35.84 2.44
C PHE A 74 4.70 35.26 1.36
N ALA A 75 4.32 33.98 1.48
CA ALA A 75 3.28 33.38 0.65
C ALA A 75 1.94 34.11 0.78
N TRP A 76 1.52 34.46 2.01
CA TRP A 76 0.29 35.20 2.25
C TRP A 76 0.32 36.63 1.69
N VAL A 77 1.46 37.33 1.77
CA VAL A 77 1.64 38.64 1.11
C VAL A 77 1.52 38.54 -0.42
N LEU A 78 2.08 37.49 -1.03
CA LEU A 78 1.94 37.25 -2.47
C LEU A 78 0.50 36.81 -2.85
N SER A 79 -0.20 36.09 -1.98
CA SER A 79 -1.62 35.77 -2.13
C SER A 79 -2.48 37.03 -2.13
N ILE A 80 -2.21 37.99 -1.25
CA ILE A 80 -2.88 39.32 -1.25
C ILE A 80 -2.66 40.04 -2.58
N ALA A 81 -1.45 40.01 -3.13
CA ALA A 81 -1.16 40.63 -4.43
C ALA A 81 -1.99 39.99 -5.56
N ALA A 82 -2.03 38.65 -5.63
CA ALA A 82 -2.84 37.92 -6.60
C ALA A 82 -4.35 38.22 -6.46
N GLN A 83 -4.87 38.21 -5.22
CA GLN A 83 -6.27 38.53 -4.93
C GLN A 83 -6.61 39.98 -5.29
N SER A 84 -5.69 40.93 -5.04
CA SER A 84 -5.86 42.34 -5.40
C SER A 84 -5.93 42.57 -6.91
N CYS A 85 -5.10 41.85 -7.69
CA CYS A 85 -5.14 41.91 -9.15
C CYS A 85 -6.49 41.41 -9.70
N LEU A 86 -7.00 40.28 -9.20
CA LEU A 86 -8.30 39.74 -9.61
C LEU A 86 -9.49 40.59 -9.14
N LEU A 87 -9.47 41.10 -7.89
CA LEU A 87 -10.48 42.03 -7.39
C LEU A 87 -10.57 43.29 -8.26
N ASN A 88 -9.43 43.85 -8.66
CA ASN A 88 -9.39 44.98 -9.60
C ASN A 88 -9.97 44.58 -10.97
N ALA A 89 -9.59 43.43 -11.54
CA ALA A 89 -10.11 42.96 -12.82
C ALA A 89 -11.65 42.78 -12.79
N TYR A 90 -12.19 42.11 -11.77
CA TYR A 90 -13.64 41.97 -11.59
C TYR A 90 -14.35 43.32 -11.38
N SER A 91 -13.78 44.23 -10.57
CA SER A 91 -14.39 45.55 -10.32
C SER A 91 -14.48 46.44 -11.56
N ARG A 92 -13.58 46.25 -12.54
CA ARG A 92 -13.55 46.99 -13.81
C ARG A 92 -14.32 46.29 -14.94
N LYS A 93 -15.03 45.19 -14.67
CA LYS A 93 -15.63 44.29 -15.69
C LYS A 93 -14.60 43.72 -16.71
N LEU A 94 -13.34 43.56 -16.32
CA LEU A 94 -12.26 43.03 -17.18
C LEU A 94 -12.14 41.49 -17.15
N LEU A 95 -12.95 40.81 -16.33
CA LEU A 95 -13.00 39.37 -16.23
C LEU A 95 -14.46 38.93 -16.04
N GLY A 96 -14.89 37.84 -16.67
CA GLY A 96 -16.30 37.45 -16.71
C GLY A 96 -17.16 38.29 -17.67
N VAL A 97 -16.52 38.79 -18.73
CA VAL A 97 -17.11 39.48 -19.89
C VAL A 97 -16.56 38.83 -21.16
N HIS A 98 -17.39 38.72 -22.19
CA HIS A 98 -17.00 38.16 -23.49
C HIS A 98 -15.93 39.02 -24.19
N ALA A 99 -14.91 38.38 -24.76
CA ALA A 99 -13.76 39.06 -25.40
C ALA A 99 -14.13 39.95 -26.60
N TRP A 100 -15.32 39.78 -27.19
CA TRP A 100 -15.86 40.60 -28.28
C TRP A 100 -16.71 41.80 -27.80
N GLU A 101 -17.04 41.89 -26.51
CA GLU A 101 -17.69 43.05 -25.88
C GLU A 101 -16.70 43.94 -25.13
N MET A 102 -15.40 43.65 -25.26
CA MET A 102 -14.33 44.36 -24.57
C MET A 102 -13.47 45.14 -25.58
N PRO A 103 -13.27 46.46 -25.40
CA PRO A 103 -12.31 47.23 -26.18
C PRO A 103 -10.91 46.62 -26.09
N ILE A 104 -10.15 46.64 -27.18
CA ILE A 104 -8.81 46.01 -27.25
C ILE A 104 -7.85 46.49 -26.13
N ASP A 105 -7.93 47.76 -25.75
CA ASP A 105 -7.07 48.33 -24.69
C ASP A 105 -7.48 47.83 -23.30
N SER A 106 -8.79 47.66 -23.05
CA SER A 106 -9.31 47.00 -21.85
C SER A 106 -8.93 45.52 -21.80
N ASN A 107 -8.93 44.82 -22.94
CA ASN A 107 -8.45 43.44 -23.02
C ASN A 107 -6.93 43.34 -22.76
N THR A 108 -6.15 44.34 -23.14
CA THR A 108 -4.73 44.45 -22.75
C THR A 108 -4.56 44.65 -21.23
N GLU A 109 -5.39 45.48 -20.58
CA GLU A 109 -5.42 45.55 -19.09
C GLU A 109 -5.80 44.20 -18.45
N ALA A 110 -6.81 43.50 -18.99
CA ALA A 110 -7.25 42.20 -18.50
C ALA A 110 -6.11 41.15 -18.55
N ASN A 111 -5.44 41.04 -19.70
CA ASN A 111 -4.30 40.13 -19.88
C ASN A 111 -3.13 40.47 -18.94
N LEU A 112 -2.86 41.76 -18.71
CA LEU A 112 -1.82 42.19 -17.77
C LEU A 112 -2.17 41.78 -16.32
N LEU A 113 -3.41 42.00 -15.88
CA LEU A 113 -3.85 41.61 -14.53
C LEU A 113 -3.84 40.10 -14.32
N VAL A 114 -4.22 39.31 -15.32
CA VAL A 114 -4.12 37.83 -15.29
C VAL A 114 -2.67 37.36 -15.27
N MET A 115 -1.76 38.02 -16.00
CA MET A 115 -0.32 37.74 -15.96
C MET A 115 0.29 38.08 -14.58
N CYS A 116 -0.02 39.24 -14.01
CA CYS A 116 0.41 39.61 -12.65
C CYS A 116 -0.12 38.63 -11.59
N THR A 117 -1.38 38.22 -11.72
CA THR A 117 -1.99 37.18 -10.85
C THR A 117 -1.23 35.86 -10.97
N THR A 118 -0.91 35.41 -12.19
CA THR A 118 -0.16 34.17 -12.42
C THR A 118 1.25 34.22 -11.79
N LEU A 119 1.96 35.32 -12.01
CA LEU A 119 3.34 35.51 -11.54
C LEU A 119 3.45 35.69 -10.01
N THR A 120 2.37 36.07 -9.33
CA THR A 120 2.29 36.13 -7.85
C THR A 120 1.73 34.83 -7.25
N TYR A 121 0.81 34.16 -7.97
CA TYR A 121 0.25 32.87 -7.58
C TYR A 121 1.28 31.74 -7.53
N ILE A 122 2.09 31.58 -8.58
CA ILE A 122 3.09 30.49 -8.66
C ILE A 122 4.02 30.48 -7.43
N PRO A 123 4.72 31.57 -7.05
CA PRO A 123 5.55 31.57 -5.84
C PRO A 123 4.75 31.39 -4.55
N THR A 124 3.49 31.87 -4.48
CA THR A 124 2.59 31.59 -3.33
C THR A 124 2.44 30.08 -3.09
N THR A 125 2.24 29.30 -4.16
CA THR A 125 2.13 27.83 -4.03
C THR A 125 3.45 27.19 -3.61
N ILE A 126 4.59 27.61 -4.19
CA ILE A 126 5.91 27.08 -3.85
C ILE A 126 6.20 27.27 -2.36
N LEU A 127 6.04 28.50 -1.86
CA LEU A 127 6.37 28.87 -0.47
C LEU A 127 5.45 28.15 0.53
N SER A 128 4.17 28.02 0.23
CA SER A 128 3.20 27.29 1.07
C SER A 128 3.52 25.79 1.11
N LYS A 129 3.84 25.18 -0.04
CA LYS A 129 4.21 23.76 -0.16
C LYS A 129 5.57 23.47 0.48
N LEU A 130 6.55 24.36 0.36
CA LEU A 130 7.82 24.26 1.07
C LEU A 130 7.64 24.36 2.60
N THR A 131 6.72 25.20 3.08
CA THR A 131 6.39 25.26 4.53
C THR A 131 5.88 23.91 5.04
N LEU A 132 5.01 23.23 4.27
CA LEU A 132 4.58 21.86 4.59
C LEU A 132 5.74 20.85 4.52
N CYS A 133 6.64 20.95 3.53
CA CYS A 133 7.84 20.11 3.48
C CYS A 133 8.75 20.31 4.70
N PHE A 134 9.00 21.54 5.16
CA PHE A 134 9.83 21.78 6.35
C PHE A 134 9.17 21.26 7.63
N PHE A 135 7.84 21.40 7.79
CA PHE A 135 7.11 20.75 8.88
C PHE A 135 7.23 19.22 8.81
N TYR A 136 7.00 18.63 7.64
CA TYR A 136 7.10 17.19 7.44
C TYR A 136 8.51 16.67 7.70
N TYR A 137 9.57 17.37 7.30
CA TYR A 137 10.97 16.98 7.55
C TYR A 137 11.26 16.75 9.05
N ARG A 138 10.66 17.56 9.93
CA ARG A 138 10.79 17.48 11.39
C ARG A 138 10.01 16.31 12.01
N LEU A 139 8.91 15.90 11.38
CA LEU A 139 7.95 14.91 11.91
C LEU A 139 8.57 13.50 12.09
N SER A 140 9.60 13.14 11.34
CA SER A 140 10.27 11.83 11.47
C SER A 140 11.75 11.89 11.07
N PRO A 141 12.68 11.37 11.92
CA PRO A 141 14.11 11.29 11.62
C PRO A 141 14.50 10.12 10.69
N SER A 142 13.53 9.41 10.12
CA SER A 142 13.81 8.28 9.21
C SER A 142 14.37 8.78 7.88
N LEU A 143 15.58 8.32 7.51
CA LEU A 143 16.29 8.77 6.32
C LEU A 143 15.47 8.62 5.02
N TRP A 144 14.80 7.48 4.83
CA TRP A 144 13.94 7.24 3.66
C TRP A 144 12.81 8.27 3.54
N TYR A 145 12.21 8.62 4.67
CA TYR A 145 11.16 9.62 4.75
C TYR A 145 11.72 11.03 4.51
N GLN A 146 12.87 11.38 5.09
CA GLN A 146 13.54 12.65 4.84
C GLN A 146 13.94 12.83 3.37
N TYR A 147 14.48 11.79 2.72
CA TYR A 147 14.74 11.82 1.27
C TYR A 147 13.46 12.02 0.44
N SER A 148 12.34 11.41 0.86
CA SER A 148 11.04 11.59 0.20
C SER A 148 10.51 13.03 0.32
N VAL A 149 10.69 13.66 1.49
CA VAL A 149 10.36 15.07 1.73
C VAL A 149 11.27 15.98 0.89
N TYR A 150 12.59 15.74 0.87
CA TYR A 150 13.52 16.51 0.04
C TYR A 150 13.21 16.40 -1.45
N PHE A 151 12.90 15.19 -1.95
CA PHE A 151 12.49 14.98 -3.33
C PHE A 151 11.20 15.73 -3.68
N THR A 152 10.20 15.71 -2.79
CA THR A 152 8.93 16.44 -2.97
C THR A 152 9.15 17.95 -2.98
N GLY A 153 9.97 18.49 -2.06
CA GLY A 153 10.34 19.91 -2.03
C GLY A 153 11.15 20.35 -3.25
N PHE A 154 12.06 19.49 -3.74
CA PHE A 154 12.81 19.73 -4.97
C PHE A 154 11.89 19.74 -6.20
N LEU A 155 11.02 18.74 -6.35
CA LEU A 155 10.08 18.66 -7.47
C LEU A 155 9.13 19.87 -7.49
N CYS A 156 8.60 20.26 -6.33
CA CYS A 156 7.73 21.43 -6.19
C CYS A 156 8.42 22.74 -6.53
N SER A 157 9.67 22.95 -6.09
CA SER A 157 10.39 24.19 -6.39
C SER A 157 10.91 24.22 -7.83
N ALA A 158 11.57 23.16 -8.30
CA ALA A 158 12.18 23.13 -9.64
C ALA A 158 11.14 23.24 -10.77
N SER A 159 10.03 22.51 -10.70
CA SER A 159 8.99 22.54 -11.75
C SER A 159 8.32 23.92 -11.84
N LEU A 160 7.89 24.46 -10.70
CA LEU A 160 7.13 25.72 -10.65
C LEU A 160 8.02 26.95 -10.89
N ILE A 161 9.31 26.93 -10.53
CA ILE A 161 10.27 27.99 -10.93
C ILE A 161 10.48 27.98 -12.46
N GLY A 162 10.63 26.79 -13.07
CA GLY A 162 10.73 26.68 -14.53
C GLY A 162 9.49 27.21 -15.26
N ILE A 163 8.30 26.93 -14.73
CA ILE A 163 7.04 27.49 -15.23
C ILE A 163 6.97 29.01 -15.04
N TRP A 164 7.38 29.55 -13.88
CA TRP A 164 7.37 30.99 -13.62
C TRP A 164 8.19 31.77 -14.66
N PHE A 165 9.41 31.31 -14.96
CA PHE A 165 10.24 31.90 -16.02
C PHE A 165 9.64 31.68 -17.42
N SER A 166 8.95 30.55 -17.66
CA SER A 166 8.27 30.28 -18.93
C SER A 166 7.07 31.20 -19.17
N VAL A 167 6.36 31.62 -18.11
CA VAL A 167 5.29 32.64 -18.18
C VAL A 167 5.88 34.03 -18.37
N LEU A 168 6.91 34.40 -17.58
CA LEU A 168 7.54 35.73 -17.65
C LEU A 168 8.18 36.01 -19.03
N PHE A 169 8.82 35.00 -19.62
CA PHE A 169 9.50 35.11 -20.92
C PHE A 169 8.73 34.41 -22.06
N ALA A 170 7.40 34.29 -21.94
CA ALA A 170 6.55 33.60 -22.90
C ALA A 170 6.57 34.22 -24.31
N CYS A 171 6.92 35.50 -24.45
CA CYS A 171 6.95 36.24 -25.72
C CYS A 171 8.23 37.07 -25.87
N LYS A 172 8.62 37.30 -27.13
CA LYS A 172 9.68 38.23 -27.55
C LYS A 172 9.08 39.24 -28.54
N PRO A 173 8.98 40.54 -28.18
CA PRO A 173 9.30 41.13 -26.87
C PRO A 173 8.32 40.70 -25.77
N ILE A 174 8.74 40.86 -24.50
CA ILE A 174 7.97 40.44 -23.32
C ILE A 174 6.60 41.15 -23.25
N ALA A 175 6.50 42.41 -23.72
CA ALA A 175 5.26 43.17 -23.74
C ALA A 175 4.12 42.52 -24.53
N ALA A 176 4.43 41.74 -25.57
CA ALA A 176 3.44 40.93 -26.31
C ALA A 176 2.87 39.75 -25.47
N GLY A 177 3.31 39.59 -24.23
CA GLY A 177 2.67 38.76 -23.21
C GLY A 177 1.26 39.26 -22.86
N TRP A 178 1.08 40.58 -22.73
CA TRP A 178 -0.21 41.19 -22.38
C TRP A 178 -0.78 42.11 -23.45
N ASP A 179 0.07 42.82 -24.21
CA ASP A 179 -0.38 43.74 -25.27
C ASP A 179 -0.70 42.99 -26.57
N VAL A 180 -1.99 42.94 -26.87
CA VAL A 180 -2.56 42.31 -28.07
C VAL A 180 -2.18 43.07 -29.35
N ARG A 181 -1.96 44.38 -29.28
CA ARG A 181 -1.50 45.19 -30.43
C ARG A 181 -0.08 44.79 -30.81
N MET A 182 0.77 44.50 -29.82
CA MET A 182 2.16 44.06 -30.02
C MET A 182 2.32 42.58 -30.39
N SER A 183 1.27 41.75 -30.31
CA SER A 183 1.39 40.33 -30.70
C SER A 183 1.54 40.13 -32.22
N VAL A 184 1.19 41.13 -33.03
CA VAL A 184 1.26 41.10 -34.50
C VAL A 184 2.71 41.28 -34.97
N GLY A 185 3.49 40.19 -34.93
CA GLY A 185 4.91 40.15 -35.31
C GLY A 185 5.84 39.73 -34.17
N ALA A 186 5.34 39.60 -32.95
CA ALA A 186 6.07 38.97 -31.85
C ALA A 186 6.20 37.45 -32.04
N THR A 187 7.23 36.86 -31.45
CA THR A 187 7.34 35.39 -31.34
C THR A 187 6.99 34.96 -29.93
N CYS A 188 5.97 34.11 -29.79
CA CYS A 188 5.46 33.64 -28.50
C CYS A 188 5.45 32.10 -28.42
N ILE A 189 5.67 31.58 -27.22
CA ILE A 189 5.48 30.17 -26.88
C ILE A 189 3.98 29.89 -26.75
N ASN A 190 3.56 28.70 -27.15
CA ASN A 190 2.17 28.26 -27.04
C ASN A 190 1.74 28.23 -25.56
N ARG A 191 0.73 29.03 -25.17
CA ARG A 191 0.40 29.30 -23.75
C ARG A 191 -0.35 28.15 -23.06
N PRO A 192 -1.38 27.50 -23.65
CA PRO A 192 -2.12 26.44 -22.98
C PRO A 192 -1.27 25.27 -22.43
N PRO A 193 -0.25 24.74 -23.14
CA PRO A 193 0.63 23.71 -22.59
C PRO A 193 1.35 24.12 -21.30
N ILE A 194 1.72 25.40 -21.14
CA ILE A 194 2.40 25.90 -19.93
C ILE A 194 1.45 25.81 -18.74
N TYR A 195 0.22 26.32 -18.88
CA TYR A 195 -0.79 26.31 -17.83
C TYR A 195 -1.31 24.91 -17.48
N ILE A 196 -1.47 24.03 -18.48
CA ILE A 196 -1.83 22.62 -18.24
C ILE A 196 -0.72 21.91 -17.47
N THR A 197 0.55 22.14 -17.85
CA THR A 197 1.72 21.60 -17.15
C THR A 197 1.79 22.12 -15.70
N GLN A 198 1.49 23.39 -15.47
CA GLN A 198 1.40 24.00 -14.14
C GLN A 198 0.32 23.33 -13.27
N ALA A 199 -0.89 23.17 -13.79
CA ALA A 199 -1.98 22.53 -13.06
C ALA A 199 -1.69 21.05 -12.77
N ALA A 200 -1.04 20.33 -13.69
CA ALA A 200 -0.63 18.94 -13.52
C ALA A 200 0.46 18.77 -12.44
N PHE A 201 1.55 19.56 -12.48
CA PHE A 201 2.56 19.53 -11.40
C PHE A 201 2.01 20.01 -10.05
N GLY A 202 1.04 20.94 -10.07
CA GLY A 202 0.24 21.29 -8.90
C GLY A 202 -0.39 20.05 -8.26
N CYS A 203 -1.26 19.35 -9.01
CA CYS A 203 -1.93 18.14 -8.55
C CYS A 203 -0.95 17.05 -8.07
N ILE A 204 0.13 16.79 -8.82
CA ILE A 204 1.13 15.76 -8.47
C ILE A 204 1.80 16.09 -7.13
N THR A 205 2.17 17.35 -6.90
CA THR A 205 2.78 17.78 -5.63
C THR A 205 1.80 17.76 -4.46
N ASP A 206 0.50 18.03 -4.70
CA ASP A 206 -0.55 17.88 -3.68
C ASP A 206 -0.75 16.41 -3.27
N VAL A 207 -0.78 15.48 -4.22
CA VAL A 207 -0.82 14.03 -3.93
C VAL A 207 0.40 13.60 -3.10
N MET A 208 1.60 14.06 -3.46
CA MET A 208 2.82 13.74 -2.69
C MET A 208 2.76 14.29 -1.26
N LEU A 209 2.33 15.53 -1.07
CA LEU A 209 2.17 16.15 0.25
C LEU A 209 1.07 15.49 1.10
N LEU A 210 0.02 14.95 0.49
CA LEU A 210 -1.02 14.19 1.17
C LEU A 210 -0.53 12.79 1.58
N VAL A 211 0.25 12.12 0.72
CA VAL A 211 0.75 10.76 0.97
C VAL A 211 1.91 10.73 1.96
N LEU A 212 2.80 11.72 1.95
CA LEU A 212 4.00 11.79 2.80
C LEU A 212 3.76 11.45 4.29
N PRO A 213 2.79 12.05 5.01
CA PRO A 213 2.57 11.73 6.42
C PRO A 213 1.93 10.35 6.68
N ILE A 214 1.29 9.69 5.69
CA ILE A 214 0.50 8.47 5.92
C ILE A 214 1.30 7.32 6.58
N PRO A 215 2.52 6.95 6.13
CA PRO A 215 3.28 5.86 6.75
C PRO A 215 3.64 6.15 8.21
N THR A 216 4.01 7.40 8.51
CA THR A 216 4.35 7.87 9.87
C THR A 216 3.15 7.85 10.82
N VAL A 217 1.94 7.94 10.25
CA VAL A 217 0.67 7.99 10.99
C VAL A 217 0.11 6.61 11.28
N ILE A 218 0.19 5.68 10.32
CA ILE A 218 -0.33 4.30 10.49
C ILE A 218 0.41 3.56 11.62
N GLY A 219 1.71 3.81 11.80
CA GLY A 219 2.53 3.16 12.82
C GLY A 219 2.49 3.75 14.24
N LEU A 220 1.52 4.61 14.59
CA LEU A 220 1.59 5.38 15.85
C LEU A 220 0.29 5.38 16.66
N GLN A 221 0.29 4.72 17.83
CA GLN A 221 -0.86 4.56 18.75
C GLN A 221 -1.25 5.85 19.49
N MET A 222 -1.70 6.85 18.74
CA MET A 222 -2.15 8.14 19.26
C MET A 222 -3.44 8.02 20.10
N SER A 223 -3.62 8.94 21.04
CA SER A 223 -4.91 9.15 21.70
C SER A 223 -5.94 9.76 20.72
N THR A 224 -7.23 9.57 20.98
CA THR A 224 -8.32 10.11 20.13
C THR A 224 -8.24 11.63 19.95
N ARG A 225 -7.83 12.37 21.00
CA ARG A 225 -7.58 13.83 20.96
C ARG A 225 -6.43 14.22 20.02
N GLN A 226 -5.42 13.38 19.88
CA GLN A 226 -4.30 13.59 18.94
C GLN A 226 -4.71 13.20 17.50
N LYS A 227 -5.47 12.10 17.35
CA LYS A 227 -6.04 11.65 16.06
C LYS A 227 -6.94 12.70 15.42
N LEU A 228 -7.68 13.50 16.19
CA LEU A 228 -8.59 14.53 15.66
C LEU A 228 -7.85 15.67 14.91
N GLY A 229 -6.79 16.24 15.49
CA GLY A 229 -6.01 17.30 14.82
C GLY A 229 -5.32 16.81 13.54
N LEU A 230 -4.89 15.55 13.57
CA LEU A 230 -4.29 14.87 12.42
C LEU A 230 -5.31 14.57 11.31
N VAL A 231 -6.54 14.15 11.67
CA VAL A 231 -7.66 14.04 10.72
C VAL A 231 -8.00 15.40 10.12
N GLY A 232 -7.90 16.49 10.88
CA GLY A 232 -8.04 17.87 10.35
C GLY A 232 -7.01 18.21 9.27
N LEU A 233 -5.73 17.85 9.49
CA LEU A 233 -4.66 18.01 8.51
C LEU A 233 -4.93 17.20 7.23
N PHE A 234 -5.33 15.93 7.34
CA PHE A 234 -5.70 15.11 6.18
C PHE A 234 -6.96 15.60 5.47
N ALA A 235 -7.96 16.08 6.19
CA ALA A 235 -9.19 16.59 5.59
C ALA A 235 -8.93 17.83 4.74
N ILE A 236 -8.23 18.84 5.27
CA ILE A 236 -7.91 20.06 4.52
C ILE A 236 -6.89 19.78 3.41
N GLY A 237 -5.91 18.88 3.63
CA GLY A 237 -5.03 18.39 2.58
C GLY A 237 -5.76 17.67 1.43
N SER A 238 -6.83 16.94 1.74
CA SER A 238 -7.71 16.32 0.74
C SER A 238 -8.51 17.36 -0.04
N ILE A 239 -8.99 18.41 0.63
CA ILE A 239 -9.69 19.53 -0.02
C ILE A 239 -8.74 20.26 -0.98
N THR A 240 -7.50 20.58 -0.60
CA THR A 240 -6.51 21.19 -1.53
C THR A 240 -6.28 20.34 -2.78
N LEU A 241 -6.22 19.00 -2.65
CA LEU A 241 -6.08 18.12 -3.80
C LEU A 241 -7.31 18.16 -4.71
N ILE A 242 -8.52 18.17 -4.13
CA ILE A 242 -9.78 18.29 -4.89
C ILE A 242 -9.82 19.62 -5.67
N THR A 243 -9.44 20.74 -5.05
CA THR A 243 -9.46 22.05 -5.73
C THR A 243 -8.45 22.11 -6.87
N SER A 244 -7.24 21.55 -6.70
CA SER A 244 -6.25 21.45 -7.77
C SER A 244 -6.76 20.63 -8.97
N ILE A 245 -7.46 19.51 -8.70
CA ILE A 245 -8.08 18.66 -9.74
C ILE A 245 -9.22 19.39 -10.46
N VAL A 246 -10.13 20.04 -9.72
CA VAL A 246 -11.25 20.81 -10.30
C VAL A 246 -10.71 21.92 -11.21
N ARG A 247 -9.69 22.68 -10.77
CA ARG A 247 -9.04 23.67 -11.62
C ARG A 247 -8.42 23.04 -12.87
N LEU A 248 -7.72 21.90 -12.77
CA LEU A 248 -7.15 21.22 -13.95
C LEU A 248 -8.24 20.84 -14.97
N VAL A 249 -9.39 20.34 -14.51
CA VAL A 249 -10.52 19.96 -15.37
C VAL A 249 -11.15 21.18 -16.05
N LEU A 250 -11.35 22.29 -15.33
CA LEU A 250 -11.93 23.53 -15.89
C LEU A 250 -10.97 24.28 -16.83
N LEU A 251 -9.66 24.20 -16.56
CA LEU A 251 -8.61 24.89 -17.31
C LEU A 251 -8.39 24.26 -18.70
N LEU A 252 -8.57 22.94 -18.84
CA LEU A 252 -8.41 22.21 -20.11
C LEU A 252 -9.29 22.76 -21.26
N PRO A 253 -10.63 22.87 -21.15
CA PRO A 253 -11.45 23.45 -22.21
C PRO A 253 -11.26 24.98 -22.30
N SER A 254 -11.16 25.68 -21.17
CA SER A 254 -11.15 27.15 -21.11
C SER A 254 -9.98 27.78 -21.87
N LEU A 255 -8.84 27.09 -21.94
CA LEU A 255 -7.67 27.53 -22.71
C LEU A 255 -7.78 27.28 -24.22
N SER A 256 -8.69 26.41 -24.67
CA SER A 256 -8.96 26.13 -26.08
C SER A 256 -10.12 26.97 -26.64
N ASN A 257 -10.89 27.64 -25.78
CA ASN A 257 -11.95 28.56 -26.21
C ASN A 257 -11.33 29.87 -26.75
N PRO A 258 -11.90 30.47 -27.82
CA PRO A 258 -11.46 31.78 -28.30
C PRO A 258 -11.84 32.91 -27.32
N ASP A 259 -12.88 32.70 -26.51
CA ASP A 259 -13.35 33.64 -25.50
C ASP A 259 -12.71 33.35 -24.13
N GLN A 260 -11.46 33.77 -23.99
CA GLN A 260 -10.66 33.49 -22.78
C GLN A 260 -11.06 34.36 -21.59
N SER A 261 -11.52 35.61 -21.79
CA SER A 261 -11.92 36.51 -20.69
C SER A 261 -13.21 36.08 -19.97
N TRP A 262 -14.11 35.39 -20.68
CA TRP A 262 -15.24 34.69 -20.09
C TRP A 262 -14.81 33.35 -19.47
N SER A 263 -14.20 32.46 -20.28
CA SER A 263 -13.93 31.07 -19.88
C SER A 263 -12.96 30.94 -18.70
N LEU A 264 -11.95 31.81 -18.62
CA LEU A 264 -10.91 31.74 -17.59
C LEU A 264 -11.38 32.28 -16.23
N ALA A 265 -12.49 33.04 -16.18
CA ALA A 265 -12.94 33.74 -14.98
C ALA A 265 -13.21 32.78 -13.80
N GLU A 266 -13.95 31.68 -14.03
CA GLU A 266 -14.18 30.64 -13.01
C GLU A 266 -12.85 30.00 -12.57
N GLY A 267 -11.95 29.70 -13.52
CA GLY A 267 -10.61 29.18 -13.24
C GLY A 267 -9.78 30.11 -12.33
N CYS A 268 -9.91 31.43 -12.51
CA CYS A 268 -9.28 32.43 -11.64
C CYS A 268 -9.86 32.47 -10.22
N LEU A 269 -11.11 32.04 -9.99
CA LEU A 269 -11.64 31.87 -8.63
C LEU A 269 -10.96 30.69 -7.94
N TRP A 270 -10.88 29.54 -8.62
CA TRP A 270 -10.22 28.33 -8.09
C TRP A 270 -8.73 28.53 -7.77
N VAL A 271 -8.03 29.42 -8.50
CA VAL A 271 -6.66 29.84 -8.19
C VAL A 271 -6.53 30.49 -6.80
N ILE A 272 -7.51 31.31 -6.38
CA ILE A 272 -7.49 31.93 -5.05
C ILE A 272 -7.89 30.95 -3.96
N ILE A 273 -8.90 30.11 -4.22
CA ILE A 273 -9.34 29.03 -3.33
C ILE A 273 -8.15 28.11 -2.98
N GLU A 274 -7.38 27.66 -3.99
CA GLU A 274 -6.19 26.83 -3.79
C GLU A 274 -5.08 27.57 -3.02
N ALA A 275 -4.82 28.86 -3.29
CA ALA A 275 -3.84 29.66 -2.55
C ALA A 275 -4.20 29.78 -1.06
N ASN A 276 -5.46 30.14 -0.76
CA ASN A 276 -5.95 30.32 0.60
C ASN A 276 -5.95 28.98 1.38
N LEU A 277 -6.38 27.88 0.74
CA LEU A 277 -6.37 26.55 1.34
C LEU A 277 -4.95 26.03 1.61
N LEU A 278 -3.97 26.31 0.73
CA LEU A 278 -2.57 25.95 0.98
C LEU A 278 -1.99 26.70 2.19
N ILE A 279 -2.33 27.98 2.38
CA ILE A 279 -1.94 28.79 3.55
C ILE A 279 -2.64 28.27 4.84
N MET A 280 -3.93 27.92 4.75
CA MET A 280 -4.64 27.28 5.87
C MET A 280 -3.99 25.93 6.24
N CYS A 281 -3.69 25.09 5.25
CA CYS A 281 -3.07 23.78 5.43
C CYS A 281 -1.69 23.89 6.09
N GLY A 282 -0.84 24.80 5.60
CA GLY A 282 0.46 25.11 6.22
C GLY A 282 0.37 25.70 7.63
N SER A 283 -0.79 26.19 8.06
CA SER A 283 -1.02 26.75 9.40
C SER A 283 -1.52 25.72 10.44
N LEU A 284 -2.15 24.64 9.99
CA LEU A 284 -2.77 23.60 10.85
C LEU A 284 -1.87 22.98 11.93
N PRO A 285 -0.55 22.73 11.73
CA PRO A 285 0.28 22.11 12.77
C PRO A 285 0.28 22.86 14.10
N THR A 286 0.21 24.20 14.05
CA THR A 286 0.21 25.07 15.23
C THR A 286 -1.16 25.19 15.91
N LEU A 287 -2.26 24.96 15.18
CA LEU A 287 -3.63 25.11 15.67
C LEU A 287 -3.93 24.24 16.90
N ARG A 288 -3.32 23.05 16.98
CA ARG A 288 -3.44 22.16 18.15
C ARG A 288 -2.89 22.81 19.43
N VAL A 289 -1.78 23.53 19.32
CA VAL A 289 -1.13 24.23 20.44
C VAL A 289 -1.91 25.48 20.82
N PHE A 290 -2.35 26.25 19.82
CA PHE A 290 -3.23 27.40 20.02
C PHE A 290 -4.50 27.03 20.82
N LEU A 291 -5.24 26.02 20.36
CA LEU A 291 -6.50 25.60 20.99
C LEU A 291 -6.30 25.06 22.41
N LYS A 292 -5.20 24.34 22.69
CA LYS A 292 -4.85 23.86 24.05
C LYS A 292 -4.69 25.03 25.03
N ASN A 293 -4.05 26.12 24.60
CA ASN A 293 -3.61 27.19 25.49
C ASN A 293 -4.58 28.37 25.55
N VAL A 294 -5.26 28.70 24.45
CA VAL A 294 -6.19 29.84 24.35
C VAL A 294 -7.65 29.43 24.58
N ALA A 295 -8.02 28.19 24.21
CA ALA A 295 -9.40 27.71 24.27
C ALA A 295 -9.55 26.31 24.92
N PRO A 296 -8.95 26.04 26.11
CA PRO A 296 -8.93 24.69 26.71
C PRO A 296 -10.33 24.09 26.94
N ARG A 297 -11.37 24.92 27.13
CA ARG A 297 -12.77 24.47 27.23
C ARG A 297 -13.31 23.83 25.93
N VAL A 298 -12.81 24.24 24.77
CA VAL A 298 -13.19 23.67 23.45
C VAL A 298 -12.61 22.26 23.26
N LEU A 299 -11.47 21.95 23.88
CA LEU A 299 -10.86 20.61 23.89
C LEU A 299 -11.43 19.65 24.94
N GLY A 300 -12.43 20.09 25.72
CA GLY A 300 -13.27 19.20 26.52
C GLY A 300 -12.61 18.65 27.79
N ASP A 301 -11.70 19.40 28.42
CA ASP A 301 -11.33 19.12 29.81
C ASP A 301 -12.46 19.57 30.76
N LYS A 302 -13.34 18.62 31.07
CA LYS A 302 -14.22 18.69 32.24
C LYS A 302 -13.33 18.67 33.48
N SER A 303 -12.99 19.84 34.01
CA SER A 303 -12.28 19.94 35.28
C SER A 303 -13.10 19.24 36.37
N THR A 304 -12.52 18.23 37.01
CA THR A 304 -13.14 17.55 38.14
C THR A 304 -13.37 18.56 39.24
N ARG A 305 -14.62 19.02 39.39
CA ARG A 305 -15.03 20.01 40.38
C ARG A 305 -15.00 19.36 41.77
N LYS A 306 -13.81 19.28 42.35
CA LYS A 306 -13.58 18.72 43.69
C LYS A 306 -14.45 19.51 44.66
N GLY A 307 -15.20 18.80 45.51
CA GLY A 307 -16.08 19.41 46.50
C GLY A 307 -15.28 20.29 47.46
N SER A 308 -15.87 21.41 47.84
CA SER A 308 -15.37 22.27 48.92
C SER A 308 -15.82 21.72 50.26
N GLU A 309 -14.88 21.22 51.06
CA GLU A 309 -15.01 21.16 52.50
C GLU A 309 -13.84 21.96 53.11
N GLU A 310 -14.17 22.86 54.02
CA GLU A 310 -13.21 23.70 54.72
C GLU A 310 -12.74 22.99 55.98
N GLN A 311 -11.42 22.94 56.21
CA GLN A 311 -10.92 23.00 57.58
C GLN A 311 -9.58 23.75 57.66
N SER A 312 -9.50 24.57 58.71
CA SER A 312 -8.40 25.50 58.97
C SER A 312 -7.15 24.78 59.50
N GLY A 313 -5.95 25.34 59.27
CA GLY A 313 -4.79 24.97 60.08
C GLY A 313 -3.42 25.23 59.45
N SER A 314 -2.85 26.41 59.76
CA SER A 314 -1.41 26.77 59.70
C SER A 314 -0.64 26.59 58.37
N ALA A 315 0.13 27.62 58.01
CA ALA A 315 1.23 27.45 57.08
C ALA A 315 2.39 26.67 57.74
N ASN A 316 3.14 25.91 56.94
CA ASN A 316 4.60 25.88 57.06
C ASN A 316 5.28 25.47 55.75
N PHE A 317 6.52 25.91 55.58
CA PHE A 317 7.33 25.70 54.37
C PHE A 317 7.95 24.29 54.38
N GLY A 318 7.83 23.50 53.30
CA GLY A 318 8.21 22.09 53.35
C GLY A 318 8.54 21.43 52.00
N LEU A 319 9.84 21.23 51.77
CA LEU A 319 10.50 20.16 51.00
C LEU A 319 9.91 19.70 49.64
N HIS A 320 10.62 20.01 48.56
CA HIS A 320 10.48 19.28 47.29
C HIS A 320 11.23 17.93 47.36
N THR A 321 10.52 16.82 47.48
CA THR A 321 11.12 15.48 47.42
C THR A 321 11.36 15.04 45.97
N PHE A 322 12.58 14.60 45.66
CA PHE A 322 12.91 13.97 44.38
C PHE A 322 12.38 12.52 44.38
N GLY A 323 11.25 12.25 43.72
CA GLY A 323 10.69 10.90 43.65
C GLY A 323 9.17 10.84 43.45
N GLY A 324 8.66 11.31 42.30
CA GLY A 324 7.25 11.18 41.93
C GLY A 324 7.10 10.50 40.56
N SER A 325 6.47 9.31 40.53
CA SER A 325 6.34 8.50 39.32
C SER A 325 5.29 9.05 38.35
N ASN A 326 5.75 9.71 37.28
CA ASN A 326 4.90 9.99 36.12
C ASN A 326 4.78 8.74 35.24
N GLY A 327 3.55 8.24 35.08
CA GLY A 327 3.23 7.22 34.07
C GLY A 327 3.50 7.73 32.64
N PRO A 328 3.70 6.82 31.66
CA PRO A 328 4.21 7.17 30.34
C PRO A 328 3.28 8.10 29.54
N ARG A 329 3.64 9.39 29.47
CA ARG A 329 3.03 10.36 28.55
C ARG A 329 3.39 10.00 27.11
N ARG A 330 2.44 10.15 26.18
CA ARG A 330 2.57 9.60 24.82
C ARG A 330 3.48 10.45 23.92
N LYS A 331 4.37 9.75 23.20
CA LYS A 331 5.44 10.22 22.30
C LYS A 331 5.09 11.36 21.33
N PHE A 332 3.81 11.54 20.96
CA PHE A 332 3.35 12.59 20.05
C PHE A 332 3.08 13.95 20.72
N ASP A 333 2.88 13.99 22.04
CA ASP A 333 2.95 15.27 22.76
C ASP A 333 4.41 15.68 22.96
N THR A 334 5.26 14.71 23.30
CA THR A 334 6.71 14.89 23.44
C THR A 334 7.39 15.39 22.17
N LEU A 335 6.90 15.09 20.97
CA LEU A 335 7.49 15.59 19.72
C LEU A 335 7.23 17.08 19.47
N VAL A 336 6.06 17.58 19.87
CA VAL A 336 5.73 19.03 19.83
C VAL A 336 6.45 19.78 20.96
N GLU A 337 6.72 19.10 22.08
CA GLU A 337 7.42 19.65 23.25
C GLU A 337 8.97 19.62 23.07
N LEU A 338 9.51 18.63 22.36
CA LEU A 338 10.95 18.56 21.99
C LEU A 338 11.35 19.53 20.88
N GLU A 339 10.40 20.06 20.11
CA GLU A 339 10.67 21.17 19.19
C GLU A 339 11.02 22.46 19.95
N HIS A 340 10.79 22.53 21.27
CA HIS A 340 11.19 23.66 22.12
C HIS A 340 12.63 23.58 22.61
N ASP A 341 12.99 22.51 23.33
CA ASP A 341 14.28 22.43 24.03
C ASP A 341 15.51 22.26 23.13
N THR A 342 15.33 21.91 21.85
CA THR A 342 16.42 21.46 20.97
C THR A 342 17.19 22.56 20.21
N HIS A 343 16.97 23.85 20.50
CA HIS A 343 17.53 24.96 19.70
C HIS A 343 18.19 26.09 20.52
N PHE A 344 19.01 25.76 21.53
CA PHE A 344 19.91 26.75 22.15
C PHE A 344 21.35 26.24 22.36
N ASN A 345 22.04 25.90 21.27
CA ASN A 345 23.38 26.44 20.98
C ASN A 345 23.90 25.96 19.62
N ARG A 346 24.17 26.89 18.71
CA ARG A 346 25.03 26.65 17.54
C ARG A 346 26.03 27.78 17.43
N VAL A 347 27.03 27.74 18.31
CA VAL A 347 28.13 28.72 18.33
C VAL A 347 28.82 28.73 16.97
N SER A 348 29.08 29.94 16.46
CA SER A 348 29.65 30.18 15.14
C SER A 348 31.09 29.66 15.04
N LEU A 349 31.35 28.77 14.08
CA LEU A 349 32.72 28.46 13.64
C LEU A 349 33.11 29.42 12.50
N ARG A 350 34.04 30.34 12.80
CA ARG A 350 34.85 31.06 11.80
C ARG A 350 36.31 31.06 12.29
N PRO A 351 37.32 31.05 11.39
CA PRO A 351 38.58 30.39 11.72
C PRO A 351 39.77 31.32 11.97
N GLU A 352 40.57 30.93 12.96
CA GLU A 352 42.00 31.21 13.21
C GLU A 352 42.41 30.21 14.32
N GLY A 353 43.67 29.91 14.63
CA GLY A 353 44.94 30.37 14.08
C GLY A 353 46.06 29.78 14.95
N MET A 354 46.93 28.98 14.35
CA MET A 354 48.20 28.41 14.87
C MET A 354 48.70 28.90 16.26
N GLY A 355 48.67 28.02 17.28
CA GLY A 355 49.21 28.29 18.63
C GLY A 355 49.85 27.04 19.28
N LYS A 356 50.89 27.25 20.09
CA LYS A 356 51.62 26.21 20.85
C LYS A 356 51.26 26.27 22.36
N THR A 357 52.04 25.51 23.15
CA THR A 357 52.32 25.63 24.59
C THR A 357 51.29 25.11 25.60
N ASP A 358 51.61 23.92 26.12
CA ASP A 358 51.98 23.67 27.53
C ASP A 358 50.97 23.84 28.68
N VAL A 359 50.79 22.71 29.40
CA VAL A 359 50.99 22.55 30.86
C VAL A 359 50.37 23.62 31.78
N ASN A 360 49.31 23.23 32.52
CA ASN A 360 49.52 22.80 33.92
C ASN A 360 48.30 22.09 34.55
N ILE A 361 48.57 21.34 35.63
CA ILE A 361 47.59 20.88 36.63
C ILE A 361 47.84 21.68 37.90
N TYR A 362 46.82 22.22 38.58
CA TYR A 362 46.90 22.40 40.04
C TYR A 362 45.53 22.37 40.73
N SER A 363 45.58 22.00 42.00
CA SER A 363 44.48 21.70 42.94
C SER A 363 43.66 22.92 43.39
N GLY A 364 42.44 22.67 43.86
CA GLY A 364 41.63 23.57 44.70
C GLY A 364 40.95 22.77 45.82
N ARG A 365 40.95 23.28 47.05
CA ARG A 365 40.62 22.54 48.29
C ARG A 365 39.66 23.31 49.20
N SER A 366 38.71 22.59 49.80
CA SER A 366 38.10 22.82 51.14
C SER A 366 37.46 21.49 51.54
N ASP A 367 37.91 20.72 52.53
CA ASP A 367 38.02 20.95 53.98
C ASP A 367 36.71 20.79 54.74
N GLU A 368 36.59 19.68 55.50
CA GLU A 368 35.74 19.59 56.68
C GLU A 368 36.42 18.71 57.76
N SER A 369 36.12 18.98 59.02
CA SER A 369 36.65 18.36 60.25
C SER A 369 36.02 16.98 60.51
N LEU A 370 36.54 16.01 61.28
CA LEU A 370 37.72 15.82 62.17
C LEU A 370 38.03 14.27 62.20
N GLU A 371 38.77 13.57 63.09
CA GLU A 371 39.37 13.85 64.42
C GLU A 371 40.67 13.03 64.70
N ASN A 372 41.38 13.45 65.74
CA ASN A 372 42.45 12.85 66.56
C ASN A 372 42.88 11.35 66.40
N ASN A 373 44.07 11.13 65.81
CA ASN A 373 45.39 10.74 66.41
C ASN A 373 45.49 9.76 67.63
N PRO A 374 46.69 9.16 67.94
CA PRO A 374 48.01 9.23 67.28
C PRO A 374 48.83 7.88 67.18
N THR A 375 50.12 8.00 66.83
CA THR A 375 51.25 7.01 66.87
C THR A 375 51.34 6.00 65.70
N GLY A 376 52.48 5.88 65.01
CA GLY A 376 53.69 6.72 65.02
C GLY A 376 54.81 6.21 64.08
N ASP A 377 55.66 7.14 63.64
CA ASP A 377 57.12 7.09 63.39
C ASP A 377 57.77 5.86 62.66
N ASN A 378 58.77 5.99 61.77
CA ASN A 378 59.47 7.11 61.12
C ASN A 378 60.29 6.59 59.90
N ASP A 379 60.74 7.50 59.02
CA ASP A 379 61.86 7.41 58.04
C ASP A 379 61.80 6.30 56.93
N SER A 380 62.15 6.53 55.66
CA SER A 380 63.41 6.98 55.02
C SER A 380 64.55 5.92 55.14
N GLU A 381 65.30 5.53 54.11
CA GLU A 381 65.59 6.09 52.77
C GLU A 381 65.71 4.99 51.66
N ASP A 382 65.81 5.44 50.39
CA ASP A 382 66.57 4.86 49.25
C ASP A 382 66.44 3.39 48.76
N GLY A 383 66.69 3.21 47.44
CA GLY A 383 67.13 1.94 46.84
C GLY A 383 66.26 1.39 45.69
N ILE A 384 66.57 1.74 44.44
CA ILE A 384 65.99 1.08 43.26
C ILE A 384 66.77 -0.21 42.95
N LEU A 385 66.11 -1.37 42.91
CA LEU A 385 66.19 -2.38 41.83
C LEU A 385 65.29 -3.63 42.09
N GLN A 386 64.99 -4.35 41.00
CA GLN A 386 64.35 -5.69 40.95
C GLN A 386 62.81 -5.77 41.15
N THR A 387 62.06 -5.55 40.05
CA THR A 387 60.66 -5.96 39.91
C THR A 387 60.52 -7.48 39.87
N ARG A 388 60.02 -8.09 40.96
CA ARG A 388 59.77 -9.55 41.05
C ARG A 388 58.36 -9.92 40.57
N THR A 389 58.22 -10.15 39.26
CA THR A 389 56.95 -10.57 38.64
C THR A 389 56.44 -11.87 39.27
N THR A 390 55.37 -11.77 40.06
CA THR A 390 54.78 -12.92 40.75
C THR A 390 53.60 -13.43 39.95
N THR A 391 53.86 -14.35 39.01
CA THR A 391 52.83 -15.04 38.23
C THR A 391 52.07 -16.02 39.12
N VAL A 392 50.86 -15.65 39.52
CA VAL A 392 49.93 -16.57 40.20
C VAL A 392 49.48 -17.64 39.19
N GLN A 393 50.02 -18.84 39.31
CA GLN A 393 49.48 -20.00 38.60
C GLN A 393 48.27 -20.55 39.37
N TYR A 394 47.12 -20.63 38.71
CA TYR A 394 46.06 -21.55 39.12
C TYR A 394 46.38 -22.95 38.60
N THR A 395 46.53 -23.92 39.50
CA THR A 395 46.81 -25.32 39.17
C THR A 395 45.58 -26.00 38.59
N ASN A 396 45.54 -26.20 37.27
CA ASN A 396 44.56 -27.09 36.64
C ASN A 396 44.77 -28.53 37.11
N ILE A 397 43.81 -29.08 37.85
CA ILE A 397 43.75 -30.51 38.15
C ILE A 397 43.15 -31.24 36.93
N HIS A 398 43.55 -32.49 36.73
CA HIS A 398 43.67 -33.06 35.38
C HIS A 398 42.39 -33.69 34.81
N SER A 399 42.22 -33.51 33.50
CA SER A 399 41.60 -34.44 32.54
C SER A 399 40.20 -35.04 32.81
N ILE A 400 39.22 -34.62 32.01
CA ILE A 400 38.58 -35.47 30.97
C ILE A 400 38.31 -34.57 29.75
N ASN A 401 38.34 -35.14 28.54
CA ASN A 401 38.39 -34.37 27.30
C ASN A 401 36.99 -34.14 26.68
N MET A 402 36.31 -33.05 27.05
CA MET A 402 35.12 -32.52 26.37
C MET A 402 35.14 -30.98 26.34
N SER A 403 34.80 -30.38 25.19
CA SER A 403 34.82 -28.94 24.94
C SER A 403 33.56 -28.21 25.43
N ILE A 404 33.13 -28.50 26.68
CA ILE A 404 31.94 -27.90 27.32
C ILE A 404 32.05 -26.37 27.28
N THR A 405 31.25 -25.76 26.40
CA THR A 405 31.35 -24.32 26.15
C THR A 405 30.39 -23.59 27.09
N ARG A 406 30.86 -23.28 28.30
CA ARG A 406 30.13 -22.44 29.26
C ARG A 406 30.01 -21.00 28.72
N ILE A 407 28.79 -20.47 28.70
CA ILE A 407 28.47 -19.13 28.21
C ILE A 407 27.87 -18.35 29.38
N GLU A 408 28.60 -17.36 29.87
CA GLU A 408 28.16 -16.49 30.96
C GLU A 408 27.25 -15.39 30.43
N ILE A 409 25.94 -15.52 30.69
CA ILE A 409 24.95 -14.47 30.47
C ILE A 409 24.90 -13.54 31.69
N ASP A 410 25.05 -14.12 32.87
CA ASP A 410 25.21 -13.42 34.14
C ASP A 410 26.38 -14.08 34.92
N PRO A 411 27.50 -13.38 35.19
CA PRO A 411 28.65 -13.98 35.87
C PRO A 411 28.39 -14.25 37.36
N GLU A 412 27.42 -13.55 37.96
CA GLU A 412 26.89 -13.80 39.31
C GLU A 412 25.64 -14.71 39.27
N GLY A 413 25.43 -15.44 38.18
CA GLY A 413 24.29 -16.32 37.97
C GLY A 413 24.33 -17.59 38.83
N ASP A 414 23.20 -17.91 39.46
CA ASP A 414 22.96 -19.10 40.29
C ASP A 414 22.32 -20.27 39.54
N THR A 415 21.97 -20.10 38.26
CA THR A 415 21.30 -21.10 37.42
C THR A 415 22.15 -21.48 36.21
N LEU A 416 22.32 -22.78 35.98
CA LEU A 416 22.95 -23.35 34.80
C LEU A 416 21.88 -23.95 33.88
N VAL A 417 21.60 -23.27 32.77
CA VAL A 417 20.66 -23.76 31.75
C VAL A 417 21.43 -24.57 30.71
N ILE A 418 21.03 -25.82 30.50
CA ILE A 418 21.74 -26.79 29.67
C ILE A 418 20.91 -27.09 28.42
N VAL A 419 21.45 -26.75 27.25
CA VAL A 419 20.80 -26.95 25.94
C VAL A 419 21.70 -27.83 25.05
N PRO A 420 21.28 -29.05 24.67
CA PRO A 420 22.04 -29.90 23.76
C PRO A 420 22.01 -29.34 22.33
N VAL A 421 23.16 -29.36 21.65
CA VAL A 421 23.34 -28.86 20.29
C VAL A 421 22.87 -29.90 19.28
N LYS A 422 21.99 -29.47 18.38
CA LYS A 422 21.53 -30.26 17.24
C LYS A 422 22.65 -30.39 16.21
N SER A 423 23.21 -31.59 16.06
CA SER A 423 24.33 -31.87 15.14
C SER A 423 23.89 -31.79 13.68
N THR A 424 24.36 -30.76 12.95
CA THR A 424 24.24 -30.68 11.50
C THR A 424 25.18 -31.68 10.83
N SER A 425 24.62 -32.78 10.32
CA SER A 425 25.36 -33.95 9.87
C SER A 425 26.22 -33.74 8.62
N THR A 426 27.54 -33.85 8.75
CA THR A 426 28.39 -34.48 7.74
C THR A 426 29.59 -35.14 8.43
N GLN A 427 29.94 -36.37 8.01
CA GLN A 427 31.02 -37.22 8.56
C GLN A 427 30.71 -37.85 9.95
N SER A 428 31.61 -38.74 10.40
CA SER A 428 31.25 -39.99 11.08
C SER A 428 32.21 -40.38 12.22
N GLU A 429 31.78 -41.37 13.01
CA GLU A 429 32.50 -42.19 13.99
C GLU A 429 32.42 -41.82 15.49
N ALA A 430 32.32 -42.88 16.30
CA ALA A 430 32.29 -42.97 17.77
C ALA A 430 31.09 -42.31 18.52
N PRO A 431 30.60 -42.94 19.63
CA PRO A 431 29.48 -42.43 20.41
C PRO A 431 29.94 -41.38 21.43
N ASN A 432 30.39 -40.23 20.94
CA ASN A 432 30.62 -39.07 21.81
C ASN A 432 29.28 -38.55 22.35
N SER A 433 29.24 -38.21 23.64
CA SER A 433 28.08 -37.60 24.29
C SER A 433 27.66 -36.30 23.58
N PRO A 434 26.36 -35.94 23.59
CA PRO A 434 25.86 -34.78 22.86
C PRO A 434 26.62 -33.51 23.27
N ASP A 435 27.02 -32.70 22.29
CA ASP A 435 27.60 -31.38 22.53
C ASP A 435 26.58 -30.51 23.28
N GLU A 436 26.81 -30.20 24.55
CA GLU A 436 25.93 -29.32 25.33
C GLU A 436 26.48 -27.87 25.36
N LYS A 437 25.58 -26.88 25.25
CA LYS A 437 25.87 -25.49 25.65
C LYS A 437 25.27 -25.22 27.01
N HIS A 438 26.12 -24.75 27.92
CA HIS A 438 25.77 -24.47 29.32
C HIS A 438 25.74 -22.95 29.52
N PHE A 439 24.58 -22.38 29.81
CA PHE A 439 24.40 -20.94 30.00
C PHE A 439 24.30 -20.61 31.49
N LEU A 440 25.24 -19.81 32.01
CA LEU A 440 25.15 -19.30 33.38
C LEU A 440 24.27 -18.04 33.42
N CYS A 441 23.22 -18.07 34.23
CA CYS A 441 22.20 -17.03 34.29
C CYS A 441 21.56 -16.94 35.69
N SER A 442 20.83 -15.87 35.97
CA SER A 442 20.21 -15.63 37.28
C SER A 442 18.78 -16.15 37.35
N LYS A 443 18.50 -16.96 38.37
CA LYS A 443 17.18 -17.44 38.79
C LYS A 443 16.20 -16.28 38.97
N LYS A 444 16.66 -15.14 39.49
CA LYS A 444 15.83 -13.94 39.71
C LYS A 444 15.37 -13.33 38.39
N HIS A 445 16.29 -13.13 37.43
CA HIS A 445 15.95 -12.63 36.10
C HIS A 445 15.05 -13.63 35.34
N LEU A 446 15.37 -14.93 35.39
CA LEU A 446 14.56 -15.99 34.78
C LEU A 446 13.13 -16.04 35.34
N THR A 447 12.97 -16.13 36.67
CA THR A 447 11.64 -16.24 37.31
C THR A 447 10.80 -14.97 37.18
N LEU A 448 11.42 -13.79 37.11
CA LEU A 448 10.71 -12.53 36.86
C LEU A 448 10.16 -12.44 35.42
N ALA A 449 10.91 -12.97 34.43
CA ALA A 449 10.56 -12.83 33.01
C ALA A 449 9.79 -14.02 32.42
N SER A 450 9.91 -15.23 32.98
CA SER A 450 9.35 -16.48 32.43
C SER A 450 8.33 -17.12 33.38
N ARG A 451 7.06 -17.22 32.94
CA ARG A 451 6.01 -17.95 33.66
C ARG A 451 6.29 -19.47 33.76
N ARG A 452 7.11 -20.04 32.86
CA ARG A 452 7.60 -21.44 32.98
C ARG A 452 8.67 -21.55 34.08
N ALA A 453 9.67 -20.67 34.09
CA ALA A 453 10.71 -20.65 35.11
C ALA A 453 10.13 -20.40 36.52
N ALA A 454 9.22 -19.43 36.67
CA ALA A 454 8.55 -19.14 37.93
C ALA A 454 7.86 -20.38 38.53
N ARG A 455 7.15 -21.17 37.70
CA ARG A 455 6.48 -22.41 38.12
C ARG A 455 7.46 -23.56 38.40
N LEU A 456 8.53 -23.69 37.60
CA LEU A 456 9.57 -24.69 37.86
C LEU A 456 10.26 -24.43 39.20
N PHE A 457 10.77 -23.22 39.41
CA PHE A 457 11.58 -22.86 40.57
C PHE A 457 10.82 -22.65 41.89
N SER A 458 9.48 -22.74 41.87
CA SER A 458 8.61 -22.78 43.05
C SER A 458 8.04 -24.18 43.34
N SER A 459 8.38 -25.17 42.52
CA SER A 459 7.93 -26.57 42.66
C SER A 459 8.89 -27.43 43.50
N GLN A 460 8.58 -28.72 43.60
CA GLN A 460 9.46 -29.75 44.19
C GLN A 460 10.22 -30.58 43.13
N PHE A 461 10.32 -30.10 41.88
CA PHE A 461 11.11 -30.77 40.83
C PHE A 461 12.62 -30.70 41.13
N LYS A 462 13.42 -31.62 40.55
CA LYS A 462 14.86 -31.72 40.84
C LYS A 462 15.59 -30.43 40.43
N GLU A 463 15.18 -29.84 39.31
CA GLU A 463 15.66 -28.58 38.75
C GLU A 463 15.38 -27.37 39.67
N ALA A 464 14.44 -27.51 40.62
CA ALA A 464 14.17 -26.51 41.65
C ALA A 464 15.10 -26.62 42.86
N SER A 465 15.89 -27.70 42.96
CA SER A 465 16.93 -27.92 43.98
C SER A 465 18.32 -27.55 43.46
N VAL A 466 19.26 -27.35 44.38
CA VAL A 466 20.66 -26.99 44.08
C VAL A 466 21.48 -28.27 43.97
N GLU A 467 22.26 -28.44 42.90
CA GLU A 467 23.19 -29.57 42.75
C GLU A 467 24.51 -29.34 43.51
N SER A 468 25.40 -30.34 43.52
CA SER A 468 26.63 -30.34 44.33
C SER A 468 27.67 -29.26 43.96
N ASP A 469 27.46 -28.54 42.86
CA ASP A 469 28.28 -27.38 42.43
C ASP A 469 27.77 -26.04 42.96
N GLY A 470 26.63 -26.03 43.68
CA GLY A 470 26.01 -24.82 44.21
C GLY A 470 25.06 -24.11 43.23
N LEU A 471 24.76 -24.70 42.06
CA LEU A 471 23.88 -24.12 41.04
C LEU A 471 22.56 -24.87 40.90
N TYR A 472 21.53 -24.19 40.41
CA TYR A 472 20.30 -24.83 39.92
C TYR A 472 20.50 -25.31 38.47
N HIS A 473 20.37 -26.61 38.20
CA HIS A 473 20.52 -27.16 36.86
C HIS A 473 19.16 -27.29 36.17
N TRP A 474 18.97 -26.64 35.02
CA TRP A 474 17.76 -26.75 34.21
C TRP A 474 18.09 -27.24 32.80
N LYS A 475 17.72 -28.50 32.51
CA LYS A 475 18.01 -29.16 31.22
C LYS A 475 16.85 -29.03 30.23
N PHE A 476 17.19 -28.88 28.96
CA PHE A 476 16.23 -28.79 27.84
C PHE A 476 16.46 -29.92 26.82
N GLU A 477 15.43 -30.24 26.04
CA GLU A 477 15.51 -31.22 24.96
C GLU A 477 16.18 -30.66 23.70
N ALA A 478 16.67 -31.54 22.81
CA ALA A 478 17.39 -31.21 21.56
C ALA A 478 16.51 -30.62 20.43
N ILE A 479 15.48 -29.88 20.82
CA ILE A 479 14.51 -29.21 19.95
C ILE A 479 14.98 -27.79 19.64
N PHE A 480 15.53 -27.08 20.63
CA PHE A 480 15.78 -25.64 20.57
C PHE A 480 17.13 -25.27 19.94
N ASN A 481 17.14 -24.19 19.16
CA ASN A 481 18.37 -23.59 18.63
C ASN A 481 19.11 -22.81 19.72
N HIS A 482 20.36 -23.20 20.01
CA HIS A 482 21.20 -22.58 21.04
C HIS A 482 21.54 -21.10 20.77
N GLU A 483 21.56 -20.65 19.51
CA GLU A 483 21.73 -19.23 19.17
C GLU A 483 20.49 -18.41 19.58
N ALA A 484 19.30 -18.89 19.19
CA ALA A 484 18.02 -18.30 19.58
C ALA A 484 17.85 -18.26 21.11
N PHE A 485 18.21 -19.36 21.79
CA PHE A 485 18.16 -19.46 23.25
C PHE A 485 19.10 -18.45 23.92
N SER A 486 20.32 -18.29 23.39
CA SER A 486 21.26 -17.27 23.87
C SER A 486 20.70 -15.85 23.74
N LEU A 487 19.97 -15.54 22.66
CA LEU A 487 19.34 -14.24 22.46
C LEU A 487 18.18 -13.99 23.43
N VAL A 488 17.31 -14.98 23.67
CA VAL A 488 16.23 -14.87 24.67
C VAL A 488 16.80 -14.67 26.08
N LEU A 489 17.82 -15.45 26.48
CA LEU A 489 18.51 -15.27 27.77
C LEU A 489 19.14 -13.88 27.90
N LYS A 490 19.82 -13.37 26.86
CA LYS A 490 20.40 -12.01 26.87
C LYS A 490 19.34 -10.93 27.04
N ILE A 491 18.16 -11.08 26.44
CA ILE A 491 17.03 -10.14 26.61
C ILE A 491 16.52 -10.18 28.06
N ILE A 492 16.28 -11.37 28.61
CA ILE A 492 15.84 -11.57 30.01
C ILE A 492 16.82 -10.91 31.02
N HIS A 493 18.12 -10.93 30.73
CA HIS A 493 19.18 -10.36 31.59
C HIS A 493 19.58 -8.92 31.19
N GLY A 494 18.76 -8.24 30.39
CA GLY A 494 18.99 -6.84 30.00
C GLY A 494 20.25 -6.58 29.15
N LYS A 495 20.91 -7.61 28.61
CA LYS A 495 22.17 -7.52 27.82
C LYS A 495 21.90 -7.08 26.37
N THR A 496 21.13 -6.00 26.20
CA THR A 496 20.54 -5.56 24.92
C THR A 496 21.54 -5.22 23.82
N ARG A 497 22.78 -4.82 24.17
CA ARG A 497 23.83 -4.44 23.21
C ARG A 497 24.22 -5.57 22.24
N GLY A 498 24.02 -6.83 22.63
CA GLY A 498 24.32 -8.01 21.82
C GLY A 498 23.15 -8.53 20.96
N ILE A 499 22.02 -7.81 20.90
CA ILE A 499 20.81 -8.25 20.21
C ILE A 499 20.77 -7.67 18.78
N PRO A 500 20.59 -8.50 17.73
CA PRO A 500 20.57 -8.02 16.35
C PRO A 500 19.29 -7.23 16.04
N ARG A 501 19.42 -6.15 15.25
CA ARG A 501 18.28 -5.30 14.85
C ARG A 501 17.42 -5.91 13.75
N THR A 502 17.97 -6.85 12.98
CA THR A 502 17.33 -7.55 11.87
C THR A 502 17.60 -9.04 12.00
N MET A 503 16.64 -9.89 11.63
CA MET A 503 16.72 -11.33 11.88
C MET A 503 16.21 -12.16 10.69
N LYS A 504 16.87 -13.30 10.44
CA LYS A 504 16.41 -14.32 9.48
C LYS A 504 15.14 -15.00 10.01
N LEU A 505 14.24 -15.40 9.11
CA LEU A 505 12.95 -15.96 9.48
C LEU A 505 13.07 -17.28 10.28
N ASP A 506 14.06 -18.11 9.98
CA ASP A 506 14.34 -19.33 10.77
C ASP A 506 14.66 -18.99 12.23
N LEU A 507 15.62 -18.09 12.47
CA LEU A 507 16.02 -17.70 13.83
C LEU A 507 14.88 -16.96 14.56
N LEU A 508 14.04 -16.21 13.85
CA LEU A 508 12.86 -15.55 14.42
C LEU A 508 11.80 -16.57 14.87
N ALA A 509 11.57 -17.63 14.08
CA ALA A 509 10.66 -18.72 14.44
C ALA A 509 11.22 -19.62 15.55
N ASP A 510 12.54 -19.83 15.59
CA ASP A 510 13.22 -20.49 16.72
C ASP A 510 13.03 -19.68 18.01
N ILE A 511 13.20 -18.35 17.97
CA ILE A 511 12.92 -17.48 19.12
C ILE A 511 11.44 -17.51 19.50
N ALA A 512 10.50 -17.44 18.55
CA ALA A 512 9.07 -17.54 18.84
C ALA A 512 8.74 -18.87 19.56
N THR A 513 9.31 -19.98 19.09
CA THR A 513 9.18 -21.31 19.71
C THR A 513 9.70 -21.34 21.16
N ILE A 514 10.83 -20.68 21.43
CA ILE A 514 11.40 -20.57 22.80
C ILE A 514 10.59 -19.62 23.68
N VAL A 515 10.05 -18.52 23.13
CA VAL A 515 9.30 -17.51 23.89
C VAL A 515 7.91 -18.01 24.31
N ASP A 516 7.28 -18.85 23.48
CA ASP A 516 6.01 -19.52 23.81
C ASP A 516 6.22 -20.59 24.91
N ASP A 517 7.22 -21.48 24.76
CA ASP A 517 7.59 -22.48 25.78
C ASP A 517 7.96 -21.84 27.13
N LEU A 518 8.90 -20.88 27.13
CA LEU A 518 9.29 -20.17 28.35
C LEU A 518 8.19 -19.21 28.84
N GLN A 519 7.16 -18.95 28.02
CA GLN A 519 6.08 -18.02 28.28
C GLN A 519 6.56 -16.59 28.62
N CYS A 520 7.70 -16.16 28.05
CA CYS A 520 8.44 -14.94 28.42
C CYS A 520 8.18 -13.72 27.51
N HIS A 521 7.06 -13.75 26.79
CA HIS A 521 6.59 -12.76 25.82
C HIS A 521 6.90 -11.29 26.14
N GLU A 522 6.53 -10.81 27.33
CA GLU A 522 6.69 -9.41 27.75
C GLU A 522 8.15 -8.93 27.69
N ALA A 523 9.11 -9.80 27.99
CA ALA A 523 10.53 -9.46 27.94
C ALA A 523 11.02 -9.23 26.51
N VAL A 524 10.42 -9.91 25.53
CA VAL A 524 10.83 -9.91 24.11
C VAL A 524 9.97 -8.96 23.25
N ALA A 525 8.83 -8.47 23.76
CA ALA A 525 7.87 -7.62 23.03
C ALA A 525 8.53 -6.46 22.24
N TYR A 526 9.39 -5.67 22.88
CA TYR A 526 10.09 -4.54 22.24
C TYR A 526 11.00 -4.95 21.05
N PHE A 527 11.63 -6.11 21.14
CA PHE A 527 12.52 -6.62 20.08
C PHE A 527 11.73 -7.30 18.96
N SER A 528 10.72 -8.08 19.32
CA SER A 528 9.87 -8.80 18.38
C SER A 528 9.02 -7.90 17.49
N GLU A 529 8.51 -6.76 17.99
CA GLU A 529 7.89 -5.74 17.15
C GLU A 529 8.87 -5.25 16.06
N SER A 530 10.10 -4.88 16.45
CA SER A 530 11.13 -4.45 15.50
C SER A 530 11.55 -5.53 14.51
N TRP A 531 11.57 -6.81 14.92
CA TRP A 531 11.91 -7.92 14.02
C TRP A 531 10.79 -8.23 13.04
N LEU A 532 9.53 -8.27 13.49
CA LEU A 532 8.38 -8.49 12.62
C LEU A 532 8.17 -7.36 11.60
N LEU A 533 8.39 -6.10 12.00
CA LEU A 533 8.34 -4.96 11.08
C LEU A 533 9.39 -5.02 9.95
N CYS A 534 10.46 -5.81 10.10
CA CYS A 534 11.42 -6.08 9.03
C CYS A 534 10.90 -7.08 7.97
N TRP A 535 9.80 -7.79 8.24
CA TRP A 535 9.17 -8.78 7.35
C TRP A 535 7.84 -8.22 6.82
N PRO A 536 7.84 -7.46 5.71
CA PRO A 536 6.68 -6.68 5.30
C PRO A 536 5.48 -7.54 4.89
N SER A 537 4.29 -7.17 5.39
CA SER A 537 3.00 -7.78 5.06
C SER A 537 2.65 -7.76 3.56
N ALA A 538 3.35 -6.95 2.76
CA ALA A 538 3.20 -6.88 1.31
C ALA A 538 3.84 -8.07 0.54
N ARG A 539 4.50 -9.03 1.21
CA ARG A 539 5.15 -10.18 0.55
C ARG A 539 4.13 -11.25 0.09
N LYS A 540 3.34 -10.92 -0.95
CA LYS A 540 2.29 -11.73 -1.61
C LYS A 540 2.75 -13.09 -2.22
N LYS A 541 3.89 -13.63 -1.79
CA LYS A 541 4.52 -14.87 -2.30
C LYS A 541 5.05 -15.80 -1.20
N ALA A 542 4.89 -15.45 0.08
CA ALA A 542 5.22 -16.36 1.18
C ALA A 542 4.35 -17.63 1.08
N ARG A 543 4.99 -18.81 1.06
CA ARG A 543 4.33 -20.13 0.90
C ARG A 543 5.08 -21.18 1.71
N GLY A 544 4.41 -22.27 2.06
CA GLY A 544 5.01 -23.39 2.80
C GLY A 544 5.67 -22.95 4.11
N LYS A 545 6.92 -23.38 4.34
CA LYS A 545 7.67 -23.13 5.58
C LYS A 545 7.74 -21.64 5.95
N GLU A 546 7.99 -20.73 5.00
CA GLU A 546 8.03 -19.28 5.29
C GLU A 546 6.71 -18.80 5.89
N LEU A 547 5.58 -19.27 5.36
CA LEU A 547 4.27 -18.83 5.80
C LEU A 547 3.93 -19.40 7.19
N ALA A 548 4.28 -20.67 7.45
CA ALA A 548 4.13 -21.29 8.77
C ALA A 548 4.99 -20.56 9.85
N GLN A 549 6.23 -20.19 9.52
CA GLN A 549 7.12 -19.42 10.39
C GLN A 549 6.56 -18.02 10.70
N LEU A 550 5.96 -17.36 9.71
CA LEU A 550 5.33 -16.05 9.86
C LEU A 550 4.02 -16.12 10.67
N ILE A 551 3.20 -17.17 10.49
CA ILE A 551 2.01 -17.42 11.32
C ILE A 551 2.40 -17.64 12.78
N LEU A 552 3.38 -18.52 13.06
CA LEU A 552 3.88 -18.72 14.42
C LEU A 552 4.39 -17.41 15.04
N SER A 553 5.28 -16.71 14.34
CA SER A 553 5.92 -15.50 14.88
C SER A 553 4.91 -14.38 15.14
N SER A 554 3.95 -14.16 14.22
CA SER A 554 2.91 -13.14 14.40
C SER A 554 1.85 -13.53 15.45
N PHE A 555 1.65 -14.83 15.70
CA PHE A 555 0.82 -15.32 16.80
C PHE A 555 1.49 -15.09 18.17
N VAL A 556 2.71 -15.63 18.36
CA VAL A 556 3.43 -15.57 19.65
C VAL A 556 3.73 -14.13 20.06
N PHE A 557 4.12 -13.26 19.12
CA PHE A 557 4.40 -11.85 19.40
C PHE A 557 3.16 -10.94 19.26
N GLU A 558 1.95 -11.51 19.29
CA GLU A 558 0.63 -10.86 19.30
C GLU A 558 0.37 -9.79 18.22
N HIS A 559 1.05 -9.88 17.08
CA HIS A 559 0.96 -8.87 16.03
C HIS A 559 -0.25 -9.09 15.13
N ALA A 560 -1.45 -8.85 15.67
CA ALA A 560 -2.76 -9.20 15.10
C ALA A 560 -2.92 -8.94 13.58
N SER A 561 -2.50 -7.77 13.08
CA SER A 561 -2.62 -7.42 11.66
C SER A 561 -1.67 -8.19 10.73
N LEU A 562 -0.58 -8.77 11.25
CA LEU A 562 0.27 -9.68 10.50
C LEU A 562 -0.31 -11.10 10.54
N PHE A 563 -0.79 -11.54 11.71
CA PHE A 563 -1.46 -12.83 11.87
C PHE A 563 -2.68 -12.98 10.93
N GLU A 564 -3.54 -11.96 10.87
CA GLU A 564 -4.69 -11.92 9.95
C GLU A 564 -4.24 -12.01 8.47
N ASN A 565 -3.21 -11.26 8.07
CA ASN A 565 -2.70 -11.30 6.69
C ASN A 565 -2.05 -12.65 6.33
N TYR A 566 -1.27 -13.26 7.22
CA TYR A 566 -0.60 -14.53 6.94
C TYR A 566 -1.58 -15.72 6.99
N THR A 567 -2.57 -15.71 7.88
CA THR A 567 -3.65 -16.71 7.86
C THR A 567 -4.55 -16.55 6.62
N LYS A 568 -4.86 -15.32 6.18
CA LYS A 568 -5.54 -15.08 4.88
C LYS A 568 -4.74 -15.64 3.70
N LEU A 569 -3.41 -15.48 3.68
CA LEU A 569 -2.55 -16.06 2.65
C LEU A 569 -2.53 -17.61 2.71
N ALA A 570 -2.64 -18.22 3.89
CA ALA A 570 -2.73 -19.67 4.03
C ALA A 570 -4.06 -20.19 3.49
N ILE A 571 -5.20 -19.61 3.91
CA ILE A 571 -6.54 -19.94 3.39
C ILE A 571 -6.55 -19.85 1.85
N ARG A 572 -5.92 -18.82 1.29
CA ARG A 572 -5.88 -18.58 -0.17
C ARG A 572 -4.98 -19.55 -0.95
N HIS A 573 -3.77 -19.82 -0.46
CA HIS A 573 -2.72 -20.50 -1.25
C HIS A 573 -2.43 -21.94 -0.82
N SER A 574 -2.93 -22.42 0.33
CA SER A 574 -2.79 -23.83 0.71
C SER A 574 -3.52 -24.74 -0.28
N ASP A 575 -2.83 -25.81 -0.69
CA ASP A 575 -3.29 -26.87 -1.57
C ASP A 575 -3.70 -28.14 -0.82
N ASP A 576 -3.34 -28.26 0.46
CA ASP A 576 -3.72 -29.35 1.38
C ASP A 576 -3.76 -28.79 2.83
N VAL A 577 -4.06 -29.64 3.81
CA VAL A 577 -4.06 -29.29 5.24
C VAL A 577 -2.74 -28.57 5.61
N PRO A 578 -2.77 -27.38 6.24
CA PRO A 578 -1.56 -26.58 6.48
C PRO A 578 -0.48 -27.31 7.29
N SER A 579 0.57 -27.78 6.61
CA SER A 579 1.74 -28.38 7.26
C SER A 579 2.39 -27.37 8.21
N THR A 580 2.59 -27.78 9.47
CA THR A 580 3.27 -26.96 10.48
C THR A 580 4.79 -26.98 10.33
N PHE A 581 5.35 -27.84 9.47
CA PHE A 581 6.79 -28.05 9.29
C PHE A 581 7.56 -28.34 10.60
N GLY A 582 6.88 -28.90 11.60
CA GLY A 582 7.46 -29.18 12.93
C GLY A 582 7.46 -27.98 13.89
N LEU A 583 6.83 -26.86 13.52
CA LEU A 583 6.64 -25.70 14.39
C LEU A 583 5.46 -25.90 15.35
N PRO A 584 5.49 -25.31 16.57
CA PRO A 584 4.41 -25.39 17.55
C PRO A 584 3.24 -24.45 17.23
N ILE A 585 2.70 -24.53 16.01
CA ILE A 585 1.45 -23.82 15.65
C ILE A 585 0.29 -24.55 16.33
N ARG A 586 -0.57 -23.81 17.05
CA ARG A 586 -1.73 -24.39 17.74
C ARG A 586 -2.68 -25.09 16.77
N VAL A 587 -3.23 -26.21 17.21
CA VAL A 587 -4.13 -27.07 16.42
C VAL A 587 -5.47 -26.38 16.13
N ASP A 588 -5.94 -25.49 16.99
CA ASP A 588 -7.15 -24.68 16.74
C ASP A 588 -6.92 -23.65 15.62
N VAL A 589 -5.76 -22.98 15.60
CA VAL A 589 -5.38 -22.06 14.50
C VAL A 589 -5.29 -22.81 13.16
N SER A 590 -4.58 -23.95 13.11
CA SER A 590 -4.41 -24.70 11.85
C SER A 590 -5.70 -25.34 11.36
N SER A 591 -6.54 -25.89 12.26
CA SER A 591 -7.86 -26.40 11.88
C SER A 591 -8.82 -25.29 11.44
N GLN A 592 -8.79 -24.09 12.04
CA GLN A 592 -9.67 -23.01 11.61
C GLN A 592 -9.27 -22.40 10.27
N ILE A 593 -7.98 -22.37 9.91
CA ILE A 593 -7.53 -22.08 8.53
C ILE A 593 -8.19 -23.07 7.56
N GLU A 594 -8.14 -24.36 7.88
CA GLU A 594 -8.63 -25.43 7.01
C GLU A 594 -10.16 -25.49 6.90
N ASN A 595 -10.88 -25.27 8.00
CA ASN A 595 -12.33 -25.11 8.02
C ASN A 595 -12.76 -23.95 7.12
N THR A 596 -12.09 -22.80 7.22
CA THR A 596 -12.40 -21.60 6.43
C THR A 596 -12.10 -21.84 4.94
N ARG A 597 -10.97 -22.48 4.60
CA ARG A 597 -10.65 -22.89 3.22
C ARG A 597 -11.73 -23.80 2.64
N THR A 598 -12.12 -24.82 3.41
CA THR A 598 -13.13 -25.82 3.02
C THR A 598 -14.50 -25.18 2.77
N GLN A 599 -14.97 -24.31 3.66
CA GLN A 599 -16.25 -23.63 3.53
C GLN A 599 -16.35 -22.79 2.25
N ILE A 600 -15.30 -22.03 1.92
CA ILE A 600 -15.25 -21.20 0.70
C ILE A 600 -15.25 -22.07 -0.57
N PHE A 601 -14.56 -23.22 -0.55
CA PHE A 601 -14.65 -24.21 -1.63
C PHE A 601 -16.07 -24.76 -1.79
N GLU A 602 -16.76 -25.10 -0.70
CA GLU A 602 -18.13 -25.63 -0.75
C GLU A 602 -19.13 -24.60 -1.28
N HIS A 603 -19.10 -23.36 -0.79
CA HIS A 603 -19.91 -22.25 -1.31
C HIS A 603 -19.69 -22.03 -2.82
N LEU A 604 -18.43 -22.06 -3.27
CA LEU A 604 -18.06 -21.82 -4.66
C LEU A 604 -18.45 -22.98 -5.59
N LEU A 605 -18.33 -24.23 -5.13
CA LEU A 605 -18.83 -25.40 -5.87
C LEU A 605 -20.36 -25.37 -5.98
N ASP A 606 -21.06 -25.05 -4.89
CA ASP A 606 -22.51 -24.87 -4.88
C ASP A 606 -22.99 -23.77 -5.82
N GLY A 607 -22.25 -22.66 -5.91
CA GLY A 607 -22.52 -21.60 -6.89
C GLY A 607 -22.33 -22.06 -8.33
N LEU A 608 -21.32 -22.90 -8.60
CA LEU A 608 -21.06 -23.45 -9.94
C LEU A 608 -22.05 -24.55 -10.35
N ASP A 609 -22.60 -25.30 -9.39
CA ASP A 609 -23.71 -26.24 -9.62
C ASP A 609 -25.03 -25.48 -9.86
N LYS A 610 -25.39 -24.51 -9.00
CA LYS A 610 -26.58 -23.65 -9.20
C LYS A 610 -26.53 -22.88 -10.53
N LEU A 611 -25.34 -22.42 -10.96
CA LEU A 611 -25.13 -21.81 -12.27
C LEU A 611 -25.29 -22.81 -13.42
N TYR A 612 -24.89 -24.07 -13.25
CA TYR A 612 -25.07 -25.12 -14.24
C TYR A 612 -26.56 -25.42 -14.45
N ASP A 613 -27.30 -25.62 -13.37
CA ASP A 613 -28.73 -25.93 -13.39
C ASP A 613 -29.55 -24.74 -13.93
N TRP A 614 -29.25 -23.51 -13.51
CA TRP A 614 -29.91 -22.30 -14.02
C TRP A 614 -29.67 -22.05 -15.52
N ILE A 615 -28.53 -22.52 -16.08
CA ILE A 615 -28.30 -22.57 -17.53
C ILE A 615 -29.05 -23.75 -18.16
N LEU A 616 -29.18 -24.90 -17.49
CA LEU A 616 -29.92 -26.07 -17.99
C LEU A 616 -31.42 -25.77 -18.14
N ASP A 617 -32.03 -25.09 -17.16
CA ASP A 617 -33.45 -24.74 -17.09
C ASP A 617 -33.89 -23.64 -18.09
N GLY A 618 -33.01 -23.18 -18.98
CA GLY A 618 -33.33 -22.16 -20.00
C GLY A 618 -33.49 -20.73 -19.47
N SER A 619 -33.52 -20.54 -18.15
CA SER A 619 -33.68 -19.26 -17.47
C SER A 619 -32.53 -18.25 -17.71
N ALA A 620 -31.41 -18.72 -18.26
CA ALA A 620 -30.18 -17.96 -18.52
C ALA A 620 -29.90 -17.70 -20.02
N GLY A 621 -30.92 -17.72 -20.89
CA GLY A 621 -30.76 -17.73 -22.35
C GLY A 621 -30.98 -16.38 -23.07
N CYS A 622 -30.14 -16.10 -24.08
CA CYS A 622 -30.55 -15.24 -25.21
C CYS A 622 -31.34 -16.06 -26.25
N ASN A 623 -30.92 -17.32 -26.45
CA ASN A 623 -31.58 -18.37 -27.21
C ASN A 623 -31.00 -19.75 -26.81
N PRO A 624 -31.60 -20.88 -27.25
CA PRO A 624 -31.12 -22.22 -26.90
C PRO A 624 -29.70 -22.56 -27.43
N ALA A 625 -29.27 -21.98 -28.56
CA ALA A 625 -27.92 -22.20 -29.08
C ALA A 625 -26.85 -21.61 -28.14
N CYS A 626 -27.09 -20.39 -27.64
CA CYS A 626 -26.25 -19.75 -26.64
C CYS A 626 -26.28 -20.44 -25.27
N GLN A 627 -27.44 -20.99 -24.89
CA GLN A 627 -27.58 -21.81 -23.68
C GLN A 627 -26.69 -23.05 -23.77
N ALA A 628 -26.78 -23.82 -24.87
CA ALA A 628 -25.94 -24.99 -25.10
C ALA A 628 -24.43 -24.64 -25.17
N LEU A 629 -24.07 -23.54 -25.81
CA LEU A 629 -22.68 -23.06 -25.86
C LEU A 629 -22.15 -22.66 -24.46
N ARG A 630 -22.94 -21.92 -23.67
CA ARG A 630 -22.59 -21.57 -22.27
C ARG A 630 -22.40 -22.82 -21.42
N LEU A 631 -23.33 -23.77 -21.50
CA LEU A 631 -23.28 -25.04 -20.76
C LEU A 631 -22.05 -25.88 -21.17
N GLY A 632 -21.73 -25.91 -22.47
CA GLY A 632 -20.54 -26.56 -23.00
C GLY A 632 -19.23 -25.93 -22.49
N SER A 633 -19.10 -24.61 -22.56
CA SER A 633 -17.94 -23.88 -22.03
C SER A 633 -17.78 -24.07 -20.51
N LEU A 634 -18.88 -24.02 -19.74
CA LEU A 634 -18.86 -24.27 -18.30
C LEU A 634 -18.46 -25.71 -17.97
N SER A 635 -18.98 -26.70 -18.69
CA SER A 635 -18.63 -28.12 -18.54
C SER A 635 -17.13 -28.36 -18.83
N GLN A 636 -16.60 -27.76 -19.90
CA GLN A 636 -15.19 -27.84 -20.25
C GLN A 636 -14.30 -27.17 -19.19
N ALA A 637 -14.70 -26.00 -18.68
CA ALA A 637 -13.99 -25.32 -17.59
C ALA A 637 -13.96 -26.17 -16.32
N ARG A 638 -15.12 -26.66 -15.85
CA ARG A 638 -15.22 -27.54 -14.66
C ARG A 638 -14.34 -28.79 -14.81
N LYS A 639 -14.37 -29.46 -15.96
CA LYS A 639 -13.53 -30.63 -16.23
C LYS A 639 -12.03 -30.29 -16.27
N LYS A 640 -11.64 -29.16 -16.88
CA LYS A 640 -10.24 -28.69 -16.94
C LYS A 640 -9.68 -28.39 -15.54
N LEU A 641 -10.53 -27.95 -14.61
CA LEU A 641 -10.17 -27.57 -13.25
C LEU A 641 -10.34 -28.68 -12.20
N GLY A 642 -10.64 -29.92 -12.62
CA GLY A 642 -10.85 -31.04 -11.70
C GLY A 642 -12.15 -30.95 -10.87
N LEU A 643 -13.07 -30.06 -11.24
CA LEU A 643 -14.37 -29.84 -10.56
C LEU A 643 -15.50 -30.72 -11.14
N TYR A 644 -15.14 -31.73 -11.94
CA TYR A 644 -16.04 -32.71 -12.51
C TYR A 644 -15.34 -34.08 -12.63
N PRO A 645 -15.80 -35.14 -11.92
CA PRO A 645 -16.89 -35.13 -10.92
C PRO A 645 -16.61 -34.16 -9.76
N ARG A 646 -17.65 -33.74 -9.03
CA ARG A 646 -17.50 -32.79 -7.91
C ARG A 646 -16.55 -33.38 -6.85
N PRO A 647 -15.45 -32.68 -6.48
CA PRO A 647 -14.52 -33.16 -5.47
C PRO A 647 -15.16 -33.10 -4.07
N SER A 648 -14.64 -33.91 -3.15
CA SER A 648 -15.03 -33.89 -1.74
C SER A 648 -14.06 -33.05 -0.91
N SER A 649 -14.57 -32.47 0.18
CA SER A 649 -13.74 -31.98 1.28
C SER A 649 -12.73 -33.05 1.73
N PRO A 650 -11.47 -32.71 2.06
CA PRO A 650 -10.90 -31.36 2.18
C PRO A 650 -10.30 -30.78 0.88
N PHE A 651 -10.75 -31.22 -0.31
CA PHE A 651 -10.28 -30.68 -1.60
C PHE A 651 -8.74 -30.69 -1.77
N PRO A 652 -8.07 -31.85 -1.62
CA PRO A 652 -6.62 -31.94 -1.70
C PRO A 652 -6.10 -31.62 -3.11
N LYS A 653 -4.94 -30.95 -3.16
CA LYS A 653 -4.25 -30.43 -4.37
C LYS A 653 -5.00 -29.30 -5.08
N LEU A 654 -5.94 -28.63 -4.40
CA LEU A 654 -6.67 -27.46 -4.91
C LEU A 654 -6.43 -26.26 -3.99
N SER A 655 -5.98 -25.14 -4.57
CA SER A 655 -5.87 -23.84 -3.89
C SER A 655 -6.89 -22.85 -4.43
N LEU A 656 -7.47 -22.03 -3.56
CA LEU A 656 -8.49 -21.03 -3.94
C LEU A 656 -7.92 -20.02 -4.94
N ASP A 657 -6.66 -19.63 -4.79
CA ASP A 657 -5.94 -18.73 -5.70
C ASP A 657 -5.98 -19.19 -7.17
N SER A 658 -5.54 -20.43 -7.41
CA SER A 658 -5.46 -21.00 -8.76
C SER A 658 -6.84 -21.28 -9.35
N LEU A 659 -7.81 -21.63 -8.50
CA LEU A 659 -9.20 -21.83 -8.87
C LEU A 659 -9.85 -20.50 -9.33
N LEU A 660 -9.71 -19.43 -8.55
CA LEU A 660 -10.32 -18.13 -8.83
C LEU A 660 -9.68 -17.46 -10.05
N GLU A 661 -8.35 -17.51 -10.20
CA GLU A 661 -7.64 -17.04 -11.40
C GLU A 661 -8.11 -17.80 -12.66
N SER A 662 -8.32 -19.12 -12.54
CA SER A 662 -8.81 -19.95 -13.65
C SER A 662 -10.27 -19.68 -14.00
N LEU A 663 -11.13 -19.42 -13.01
CA LEU A 663 -12.53 -19.07 -13.23
C LEU A 663 -12.68 -17.68 -13.86
N ALA A 664 -11.88 -16.70 -13.42
CA ALA A 664 -11.84 -15.35 -13.98
C ALA A 664 -11.33 -15.31 -15.45
N THR A 665 -10.59 -16.34 -15.88
CA THR A 665 -10.04 -16.47 -17.24
C THR A 665 -10.83 -17.41 -18.15
N VAL A 666 -12.01 -17.90 -17.73
CA VAL A 666 -12.91 -18.72 -18.58
C VAL A 666 -13.34 -17.95 -19.83
N GLN A 667 -12.97 -18.49 -21.00
CA GLN A 667 -13.37 -17.92 -22.28
C GLN A 667 -14.88 -18.03 -22.48
N SER A 668 -15.48 -16.93 -22.92
CA SER A 668 -16.91 -16.88 -23.27
C SER A 668 -17.13 -17.26 -24.73
N PRO A 669 -18.14 -18.08 -25.07
CA PRO A 669 -18.43 -18.44 -26.44
C PRO A 669 -18.95 -17.24 -27.24
N ALA A 670 -18.57 -17.15 -28.51
CA ALA A 670 -19.14 -16.21 -29.46
C ALA A 670 -20.20 -16.92 -30.30
N TYR A 671 -21.43 -16.40 -30.31
CA TYR A 671 -22.50 -16.88 -31.17
C TYR A 671 -22.95 -15.78 -32.13
N PHE A 672 -23.10 -16.16 -33.39
CA PHE A 672 -23.56 -15.32 -34.49
C PHE A 672 -24.81 -15.98 -35.07
N GLY A 673 -25.91 -15.23 -35.12
CA GLY A 673 -27.22 -15.74 -35.51
C GLY A 673 -28.03 -14.69 -36.28
N LEU A 674 -29.25 -15.06 -36.66
CA LEU A 674 -30.18 -14.16 -37.35
C LEU A 674 -30.90 -13.21 -36.36
N PRO A 675 -31.26 -11.98 -36.77
CA PRO A 675 -31.94 -10.99 -35.92
C PRO A 675 -33.31 -11.41 -35.35
N ASN A 676 -33.85 -12.56 -35.75
CA ASN A 676 -35.09 -13.15 -35.20
C ASN A 676 -34.83 -14.25 -34.15
N GLN A 677 -33.57 -14.63 -33.91
CA GLN A 677 -33.17 -15.72 -33.00
C GLN A 677 -32.86 -15.24 -31.57
N GLY A 678 -33.54 -14.19 -31.07
CA GLY A 678 -33.37 -13.70 -29.69
C GLY A 678 -33.91 -12.28 -29.49
N PRO A 679 -33.90 -11.75 -28.26
CA PRO A 679 -34.35 -10.38 -27.97
C PRO A 679 -33.31 -9.33 -28.40
N VAL A 680 -33.78 -8.23 -29.01
CA VAL A 680 -32.95 -7.16 -29.59
C VAL A 680 -32.00 -6.50 -28.58
N ALA A 681 -32.40 -6.43 -27.31
CA ALA A 681 -31.59 -5.91 -26.21
C ALA A 681 -30.34 -6.75 -25.87
N MET A 682 -30.18 -7.95 -26.47
CA MET A 682 -29.04 -8.84 -26.23
C MET A 682 -28.10 -8.97 -27.45
N TYR A 683 -28.14 -8.04 -28.41
CA TYR A 683 -27.18 -8.01 -29.52
C TYR A 683 -25.98 -7.11 -29.17
N SER A 684 -24.77 -7.55 -29.53
CA SER A 684 -23.52 -6.82 -29.27
C SER A 684 -22.91 -6.15 -30.51
N SER A 685 -23.24 -6.64 -31.71
CA SER A 685 -22.97 -5.96 -32.99
C SER A 685 -23.81 -6.56 -34.12
N LYS A 686 -24.01 -5.79 -35.19
CA LYS A 686 -24.64 -6.22 -36.45
C LYS A 686 -23.58 -6.30 -37.55
N TRP A 687 -23.72 -7.27 -38.44
CA TRP A 687 -22.81 -7.53 -39.56
C TRP A 687 -23.64 -7.80 -40.81
N ASN A 688 -23.25 -7.25 -41.95
CA ASN A 688 -23.86 -7.56 -43.24
C ASN A 688 -23.01 -8.65 -43.92
N ILE A 689 -23.64 -9.72 -44.42
CA ILE A 689 -22.95 -10.67 -45.30
C ILE A 689 -22.94 -10.11 -46.73
N GLU A 690 -21.75 -9.96 -47.31
CA GLU A 690 -21.59 -9.84 -48.77
C GLU A 690 -21.56 -11.25 -49.38
N THR A 691 -22.65 -11.64 -50.03
CA THR A 691 -22.80 -12.96 -50.66
C THR A 691 -22.08 -13.01 -52.01
N SER A 692 -20.76 -13.19 -51.99
CA SER A 692 -19.99 -13.52 -53.20
C SER A 692 -20.35 -14.93 -53.68
N SER A 693 -21.18 -15.01 -54.71
CA SER A 693 -21.81 -16.25 -55.18
C SER A 693 -20.91 -17.06 -56.13
N THR A 694 -19.78 -17.59 -55.63
CA THR A 694 -18.94 -18.55 -56.37
C THR A 694 -19.32 -19.99 -56.06
N VAL A 695 -20.28 -20.52 -56.81
CA VAL A 695 -20.65 -21.94 -56.77
C VAL A 695 -19.50 -22.79 -57.33
N VAL A 696 -18.75 -23.45 -56.45
CA VAL A 696 -17.79 -24.51 -56.82
C VAL A 696 -18.42 -25.85 -56.47
N VAL A 697 -18.83 -26.61 -57.50
CA VAL A 697 -19.34 -27.97 -57.35
C VAL A 697 -18.17 -28.91 -57.00
N PRO A 698 -18.27 -29.76 -55.97
CA PRO A 698 -17.21 -30.70 -55.63
C PRO A 698 -17.15 -31.84 -56.66
N GLY A 699 -16.07 -31.88 -57.45
CA GLY A 699 -15.76 -32.97 -58.37
C GLY A 699 -14.77 -33.97 -57.76
N ASP A 700 -15.18 -35.24 -57.75
CA ASP A 700 -14.45 -36.48 -57.48
C ASP A 700 -12.96 -36.41 -57.05
N PHE A 701 -12.71 -36.70 -55.76
CA PHE A 701 -11.36 -36.84 -55.21
C PHE A 701 -10.85 -38.30 -55.28
N PHE A 702 -10.57 -38.80 -56.50
CA PHE A 702 -10.05 -40.16 -56.73
C PHE A 702 -8.81 -40.21 -57.64
N GLY A 703 -7.66 -39.79 -57.09
CA GLY A 703 -6.32 -40.21 -57.55
C GLY A 703 -5.74 -39.54 -58.81
N GLY A 704 -4.40 -39.52 -58.89
CA GLY A 704 -3.65 -39.06 -60.06
C GLY A 704 -2.37 -38.29 -59.72
N GLN A 705 -1.21 -38.80 -60.11
CA GLN A 705 0.07 -38.08 -60.07
C GLN A 705 0.43 -37.55 -61.46
N SER A 706 1.03 -36.36 -61.53
CA SER A 706 2.04 -36.01 -62.55
C SER A 706 2.97 -34.90 -62.04
N LYS A 707 4.11 -34.68 -62.71
CA LYS A 707 5.24 -33.82 -62.26
C LYS A 707 5.63 -32.79 -63.33
N SER A 708 6.53 -31.89 -62.92
CA SER A 708 7.55 -31.20 -63.76
C SER A 708 7.07 -29.97 -64.58
N THR A 709 7.89 -28.95 -64.89
CA THR A 709 9.33 -28.71 -64.60
C THR A 709 9.60 -27.22 -64.32
N GLN A 710 10.75 -26.91 -63.68
CA GLN A 710 11.39 -25.58 -63.57
C GLN A 710 12.25 -25.26 -64.83
N PRO A 711 13.11 -24.21 -64.94
CA PRO A 711 13.54 -23.15 -63.99
C PRO A 711 13.11 -21.73 -64.45
N GLY A 712 13.05 -20.67 -63.64
CA GLY A 712 14.06 -20.07 -62.73
C GLY A 712 14.21 -18.58 -63.13
N THR A 713 14.93 -17.68 -62.45
CA THR A 713 15.74 -17.67 -61.21
C THR A 713 15.46 -16.29 -60.51
N SER A 714 16.17 -15.70 -59.53
CA SER A 714 17.46 -15.95 -58.84
C SER A 714 17.48 -15.27 -57.44
N ASN A 715 18.61 -15.41 -56.74
CA ASN A 715 19.17 -14.52 -55.70
C ASN A 715 18.24 -13.87 -54.65
N ALA A 716 18.24 -14.49 -53.46
CA ALA A 716 17.86 -13.91 -52.17
C ALA A 716 18.93 -14.22 -51.10
N SER A 717 18.99 -13.46 -49.99
CA SER A 717 19.71 -13.78 -48.73
C SER A 717 19.56 -12.62 -47.71
N VAL A 718 19.75 -12.70 -46.37
CA VAL A 718 19.84 -13.75 -45.30
C VAL A 718 19.82 -12.97 -43.96
N SER A 719 19.29 -13.39 -42.80
CA SER A 719 18.22 -14.35 -42.40
C SER A 719 17.76 -13.96 -40.95
N SER A 720 16.82 -14.59 -40.22
CA SER A 720 16.84 -15.89 -39.48
C SER A 720 18.06 -16.11 -38.53
N PRO A 721 17.93 -16.88 -37.42
CA PRO A 721 17.63 -18.32 -37.50
C PRO A 721 16.63 -18.91 -36.47
N GLN A 722 16.36 -20.20 -36.73
CA GLN A 722 15.50 -21.16 -36.01
C GLN A 722 16.38 -21.98 -35.00
N PRO A 723 16.19 -23.28 -34.60
CA PRO A 723 15.70 -24.45 -35.36
C PRO A 723 14.79 -25.44 -34.57
N SER A 724 14.60 -26.66 -35.08
CA SER A 724 13.79 -27.73 -34.48
C SER A 724 14.38 -29.13 -34.70
N GLY A 725 14.45 -29.97 -33.65
CA GLY A 725 14.51 -31.45 -33.67
C GLY A 725 15.77 -32.16 -34.22
N LEU A 726 16.11 -33.35 -33.67
CA LEU A 726 15.98 -34.70 -34.31
C LEU A 726 16.63 -35.82 -33.44
N PHE A 727 16.46 -37.09 -33.87
CA PHE A 727 17.07 -38.36 -33.42
C PHE A 727 16.62 -39.03 -32.09
N GLY A 728 16.54 -40.37 -32.15
CA GLY A 728 16.53 -41.32 -31.02
C GLY A 728 17.78 -42.22 -31.06
N PRO A 729 17.87 -43.37 -30.33
CA PRO A 729 16.88 -44.47 -30.49
C PRO A 729 16.66 -45.39 -29.24
N SER A 730 15.99 -46.53 -29.48
CA SER A 730 16.16 -47.86 -28.82
C SER A 730 15.34 -48.28 -27.57
N ALA A 731 14.40 -49.21 -27.83
CA ALA A 731 14.33 -50.59 -27.30
C ALA A 731 13.38 -51.00 -26.13
N PHE A 732 13.08 -52.31 -26.16
CA PHE A 732 12.45 -53.24 -25.18
C PHE A 732 10.91 -53.32 -24.96
N SER A 733 10.33 -54.27 -25.70
CA SER A 733 9.47 -55.40 -25.24
C SER A 733 8.10 -55.16 -24.56
N GLN A 734 7.04 -55.60 -25.25
CA GLN A 734 5.95 -56.39 -24.63
C GLN A 734 6.43 -57.84 -24.37
N PRO A 735 5.66 -58.69 -23.65
CA PRO A 735 4.78 -59.61 -24.42
C PRO A 735 3.49 -60.13 -23.74
N ILE A 736 2.50 -60.49 -24.59
CA ILE A 736 1.68 -61.73 -24.55
C ILE A 736 0.40 -61.86 -23.65
N ASN A 737 -0.74 -61.84 -24.36
CA ASN A 737 -1.91 -62.76 -24.38
C ASN A 737 -3.10 -62.76 -23.37
N SER A 738 -4.28 -62.78 -24.02
CA SER A 738 -5.65 -63.22 -23.68
C SER A 738 -5.79 -64.76 -23.45
N PRO A 739 -6.96 -65.38 -23.11
CA PRO A 739 -8.36 -64.94 -23.40
C PRO A 739 -9.48 -65.31 -22.36
N SER A 740 -10.74 -65.23 -22.85
CA SER A 740 -12.07 -65.67 -22.32
C SER A 740 -12.14 -66.80 -21.26
N THR A 741 -13.20 -66.99 -20.45
CA THR A 741 -14.59 -67.36 -20.86
C THR A 741 -15.53 -67.56 -19.63
N ARG A 742 -16.87 -67.28 -19.72
CA ARG A 742 -18.02 -67.92 -18.97
C ARG A 742 -18.06 -67.84 -17.40
N GLN A 743 -19.16 -68.04 -16.64
CA GLN A 743 -20.64 -67.95 -16.82
C GLN A 743 -21.38 -68.00 -15.44
N LEU A 744 -22.62 -67.47 -15.36
CA LEU A 744 -23.76 -67.80 -14.45
C LEU A 744 -23.66 -67.63 -12.89
N GLY A 745 -24.79 -67.23 -12.26
CA GLY A 745 -25.07 -67.37 -10.82
C GLY A 745 -26.16 -66.43 -10.24
N ALA A 746 -27.42 -66.89 -10.12
CA ALA A 746 -28.60 -66.18 -9.56
C ALA A 746 -29.81 -67.18 -9.47
N PRO A 747 -31.05 -66.79 -9.06
CA PRO A 747 -31.53 -65.65 -8.25
C PRO A 747 -31.92 -66.19 -6.84
N PRO A 748 -33.17 -66.19 -6.25
CA PRO A 748 -34.49 -65.56 -6.52
C PRO A 748 -34.75 -64.35 -5.56
N GLN A 749 -35.88 -63.62 -5.44
CA GLN A 749 -37.31 -63.73 -5.87
C GLN A 749 -38.21 -64.71 -5.08
N PRO A 750 -39.56 -64.61 -5.11
CA PRO A 750 -40.46 -63.56 -5.68
C PRO A 750 -40.63 -62.37 -4.69
N THR A 751 -41.69 -61.55 -4.52
CA THR A 751 -43.13 -61.38 -4.95
C THR A 751 -43.51 -59.90 -4.60
N VAL A 752 -44.58 -59.18 -5.00
CA VAL A 752 -45.67 -59.17 -6.02
C VAL A 752 -46.30 -57.74 -5.90
N GLY A 753 -47.10 -57.12 -6.79
CA GLY A 753 -47.64 -57.43 -8.13
C GLY A 753 -48.99 -56.71 -8.38
N LEU A 754 -49.35 -56.48 -9.67
CA LEU A 754 -50.62 -55.90 -10.20
C LEU A 754 -50.87 -54.39 -9.95
N PHE A 755 -51.47 -53.58 -10.82
CA PHE A 755 -51.91 -53.64 -12.25
C PHE A 755 -51.25 -52.43 -13.00
N GLY A 756 -51.12 -52.24 -14.33
CA GLY A 756 -51.76 -52.80 -15.54
C GLY A 756 -52.53 -51.68 -16.30
N SER A 757 -52.45 -51.45 -17.62
CA SER A 757 -51.71 -52.08 -18.76
C SER A 757 -51.76 -51.18 -20.03
N SER A 758 -51.21 -51.66 -21.18
CA SER A 758 -51.49 -51.25 -22.61
C SER A 758 -51.07 -49.83 -23.09
N THR A 759 -50.59 -49.58 -24.33
CA THR A 759 -50.23 -50.44 -25.50
C THR A 759 -49.31 -49.71 -26.51
N ALA A 760 -48.40 -50.45 -27.16
CA ALA A 760 -47.97 -50.42 -28.59
C ALA A 760 -47.54 -49.11 -29.33
N SER A 761 -46.71 -49.11 -30.37
CA SER A 761 -45.63 -50.03 -30.86
C SER A 761 -44.88 -49.41 -32.08
N GLN A 762 -43.87 -50.14 -32.59
CA GLN A 762 -43.21 -50.01 -33.92
C GLN A 762 -42.13 -48.94 -34.16
N SER A 763 -40.88 -49.43 -34.12
CA SER A 763 -39.79 -49.09 -35.05
C SER A 763 -39.98 -49.87 -36.39
N PRO A 764 -39.19 -49.67 -37.48
CA PRO A 764 -37.76 -50.04 -37.51
C PRO A 764 -36.85 -49.11 -38.36
N ALA A 765 -35.61 -49.55 -38.56
CA ALA A 765 -34.49 -48.78 -39.11
C ALA A 765 -34.19 -49.05 -40.60
N SER A 766 -33.19 -48.31 -41.11
CA SER A 766 -32.21 -48.70 -42.15
C SER A 766 -32.68 -48.98 -43.59
N GLY A 767 -32.03 -48.31 -44.54
CA GLY A 767 -32.09 -48.58 -45.99
C GLY A 767 -31.52 -47.39 -46.77
N GLY A 768 -30.74 -47.63 -47.82
CA GLY A 768 -30.09 -46.57 -48.61
C GLY A 768 -30.10 -46.88 -50.12
N LEU A 769 -29.07 -46.39 -50.81
CA LEU A 769 -28.77 -46.50 -52.25
C LEU A 769 -29.58 -45.60 -53.21
N PHE A 770 -28.84 -44.65 -53.79
CA PHE A 770 -28.85 -44.17 -55.19
C PHE A 770 -30.15 -44.14 -56.02
N GLY A 771 -30.49 -42.94 -56.48
CA GLY A 771 -31.35 -42.70 -57.65
C GLY A 771 -31.11 -41.32 -58.25
N ASN A 772 -30.14 -41.20 -59.18
CA ASN A 772 -29.86 -39.94 -59.89
C ASN A 772 -30.59 -39.91 -61.24
N ALA A 773 -31.44 -38.92 -61.46
CA ALA A 773 -32.18 -38.73 -62.71
C ALA A 773 -32.34 -37.24 -63.05
N ASN A 774 -31.61 -36.77 -64.07
CA ASN A 774 -31.81 -35.44 -64.64
C ASN A 774 -33.18 -35.35 -65.34
N SER A 775 -33.94 -34.29 -65.06
CA SER A 775 -34.96 -33.77 -65.98
C SER A 775 -34.74 -32.26 -66.15
N LYS A 776 -34.82 -31.78 -67.40
CA LYS A 776 -34.42 -30.41 -67.74
C LYS A 776 -35.52 -29.41 -67.38
N VAL A 777 -35.10 -28.25 -66.87
CA VAL A 777 -35.93 -27.04 -66.81
C VAL A 777 -36.32 -26.63 -68.24
N GLY A 778 -37.62 -26.50 -68.48
CA GLY A 778 -38.14 -25.66 -69.55
C GLY A 778 -38.17 -24.21 -69.06
N ILE A 779 -37.47 -23.30 -69.76
CA ILE A 779 -37.39 -21.90 -69.37
C ILE A 779 -38.70 -21.18 -69.71
N ASN A 780 -39.26 -20.45 -68.76
CA ASN A 780 -40.02 -19.24 -69.06
C ASN A 780 -39.77 -18.19 -67.99
N THR A 781 -39.07 -17.12 -68.38
CA THR A 781 -38.73 -15.99 -67.52
C THR A 781 -39.85 -14.95 -67.48
N SER A 782 -40.25 -14.54 -66.29
CA SER A 782 -40.84 -13.20 -66.06
C SER A 782 -40.18 -12.61 -64.82
N ALA A 783 -39.43 -11.53 -65.00
CA ALA A 783 -38.71 -10.90 -63.90
C ALA A 783 -39.68 -10.09 -63.01
N ALA A 784 -39.50 -10.22 -61.70
CA ALA A 784 -39.99 -9.26 -60.71
C ALA A 784 -38.82 -8.99 -59.76
N GLU A 785 -38.38 -7.74 -59.68
CA GLU A 785 -37.29 -7.34 -58.80
C GLU A 785 -37.72 -7.44 -57.33
N ASN A 786 -37.13 -8.38 -56.60
CA ASN A 786 -36.96 -8.23 -55.15
C ASN A 786 -35.49 -7.92 -54.91
N GLN A 787 -35.20 -6.73 -54.39
CA GLN A 787 -33.85 -6.38 -53.96
C GLN A 787 -33.46 -7.28 -52.79
N GLU A 788 -32.51 -8.18 -53.02
CA GLU A 788 -32.02 -9.12 -52.02
C GLU A 788 -31.22 -8.34 -50.96
N GLN A 789 -31.90 -7.98 -49.86
CA GLN A 789 -31.26 -7.25 -48.76
C GLN A 789 -30.12 -8.10 -48.17
N PRO A 790 -28.92 -7.52 -47.93
CA PRO A 790 -27.78 -8.29 -47.46
C PRO A 790 -28.12 -8.94 -46.12
N ALA A 791 -27.91 -10.26 -46.04
CA ALA A 791 -28.30 -11.03 -44.87
C ALA A 791 -27.58 -10.49 -43.61
N ILE A 792 -28.36 -9.87 -42.72
CA ILE A 792 -27.85 -9.29 -41.48
C ILE A 792 -27.65 -10.42 -40.48
N ILE A 793 -26.42 -10.57 -39.96
CA ILE A 793 -26.10 -11.39 -38.79
C ILE A 793 -25.97 -10.50 -37.55
N VAL A 794 -26.40 -10.99 -36.40
CA VAL A 794 -26.19 -10.37 -35.09
C VAL A 794 -25.28 -11.23 -34.22
N LYS A 795 -24.34 -10.58 -33.53
CA LYS A 795 -23.52 -11.24 -32.50
C LYS A 795 -24.27 -11.19 -31.17
N HIS A 796 -24.83 -12.31 -30.74
CA HIS A 796 -25.59 -12.39 -29.48
C HIS A 796 -24.64 -12.26 -28.27
N ASN A 797 -25.09 -11.59 -27.20
CA ASN A 797 -24.28 -11.31 -26.01
C ASN A 797 -24.19 -12.53 -25.05
N CYS A 798 -23.71 -13.65 -25.55
CA CYS A 798 -23.76 -14.95 -24.88
C CYS A 798 -22.57 -15.21 -23.94
N ARG A 799 -22.12 -14.14 -23.27
CA ARG A 799 -20.98 -14.15 -22.35
C ARG A 799 -21.25 -15.11 -21.18
N LEU A 800 -20.32 -15.99 -20.88
CA LEU A 800 -20.36 -16.84 -19.69
C LEU A 800 -19.69 -16.14 -18.50
N LYS A 801 -18.68 -15.30 -18.78
CA LYS A 801 -17.92 -14.57 -17.75
C LYS A 801 -18.85 -13.71 -16.86
N ASP A 802 -19.78 -12.98 -17.47
CA ASP A 802 -20.77 -12.13 -16.77
C ASP A 802 -21.60 -12.87 -15.70
N LEU A 803 -21.68 -14.22 -15.78
CA LEU A 803 -22.39 -15.07 -14.82
C LEU A 803 -21.46 -15.70 -13.77
N ILE A 804 -20.16 -15.85 -14.08
CA ILE A 804 -19.13 -16.38 -13.18
C ILE A 804 -18.53 -15.26 -12.31
N GLU A 805 -18.40 -14.04 -12.86
CA GLU A 805 -17.76 -12.91 -12.20
C GLU A 805 -18.40 -12.51 -10.85
N PRO A 806 -19.74 -12.49 -10.67
CA PRO A 806 -20.36 -12.27 -9.36
C PRO A 806 -19.99 -13.34 -8.32
N LEU A 807 -19.86 -14.60 -8.74
CA LEU A 807 -19.52 -15.73 -7.87
C LEU A 807 -18.03 -15.69 -7.46
N VAL A 808 -17.14 -15.33 -8.39
CA VAL A 808 -15.71 -15.09 -8.10
C VAL A 808 -15.54 -13.90 -7.15
N VAL A 809 -16.30 -12.81 -7.33
CA VAL A 809 -16.27 -11.65 -6.43
C VAL A 809 -16.82 -12.00 -5.04
N ALA A 810 -17.87 -12.84 -4.94
CA ALA A 810 -18.35 -13.33 -3.65
C ALA A 810 -17.26 -14.10 -2.89
N ALA A 811 -16.63 -15.09 -3.54
CA ALA A 811 -15.56 -15.88 -2.95
C ALA A 811 -14.31 -15.04 -2.56
N GLU A 812 -13.91 -14.06 -3.38
CA GLU A 812 -12.82 -13.12 -3.04
C GLU A 812 -13.12 -12.28 -1.78
N ASN A 813 -14.39 -11.94 -1.53
CA ASN A 813 -14.82 -11.23 -0.33
C ASN A 813 -14.88 -12.15 0.90
N GLU A 814 -15.20 -13.44 0.74
CA GLU A 814 -15.22 -14.41 1.84
C GLU A 814 -13.82 -14.82 2.33
N ILE A 815 -12.78 -14.71 1.48
CA ILE A 815 -11.38 -14.97 1.87
C ILE A 815 -10.90 -13.89 2.84
N THR A 816 -11.19 -14.07 4.13
CA THR A 816 -10.76 -13.21 5.25
C THR A 816 -9.67 -13.91 6.07
N GLY A 817 -8.94 -13.14 6.88
CA GLY A 817 -7.94 -13.68 7.79
C GLY A 817 -8.56 -14.07 9.14
N LEU A 818 -7.85 -14.90 9.89
CA LEU A 818 -8.23 -15.21 11.28
C LEU A 818 -7.84 -14.05 12.20
N LYS A 819 -8.74 -13.67 13.11
CA LYS A 819 -8.45 -12.62 14.09
C LYS A 819 -7.75 -13.22 15.29
N LEU A 820 -6.63 -12.62 15.70
CA LEU A 820 -5.86 -13.07 16.85
C LEU A 820 -6.69 -13.14 18.15
N ALA A 821 -7.67 -12.24 18.30
CA ALA A 821 -8.56 -12.18 19.47
C ALA A 821 -9.43 -13.44 19.66
N ASP A 822 -9.65 -14.22 18.60
CA ASP A 822 -10.44 -15.46 18.65
C ASP A 822 -9.62 -16.63 19.25
N PHE A 823 -8.30 -16.44 19.44
CA PHE A 823 -7.33 -17.45 19.90
C PHE A 823 -6.56 -16.98 21.15
N PRO A 824 -7.23 -16.70 22.29
CA PRO A 824 -6.57 -16.21 23.50
C PRO A 824 -5.48 -17.17 24.01
N ARG A 825 -4.43 -16.60 24.61
CA ARG A 825 -3.35 -17.37 25.27
C ARG A 825 -3.84 -17.97 26.60
N PRO A 826 -3.39 -19.18 26.97
CA PRO A 826 -3.66 -19.80 28.27
C PRO A 826 -2.80 -19.25 29.44
#